data_AF-A0A8H7ENQ4-F1
#
_entry.id   AF-A0A8H7ENQ4-F1
#
_cell.length_a   1.000
_cell.length_b   1.000
_cell.length_c   1.000
_cell.angle_alpha   90.00
_cell.angle_beta   90.00
_cell.angle_gamma   90.00
#
_symmetry.space_group_name_H-M   'P 1'
#
loop_
_entity.id
_entity.type
_entity.pdbx_description
1 polymer ?
#
loop_
_entity_poly.entity_id
_entity_poly.type
_entity_poly.pdbx_seq_one_letter_code
_entity_poly.pdbx_strand_id
1 'polypeptide(L)'
;MAARPSNIGIKAIELYFPSQCVDQAELEKFDGVSQGKYTIGLGQTKMSFCDDREDIYSLALTTVTSLFKKYNVDPKSIGRLEVGTETLLDKSKSVKSVLMQLFEESGNYNIEGVDTVNACYGGTNALFNSVNWMESSAWDGRDAVVVAGDIALYKKGNARPTGGAGCVAMLIGPNAPIVMDAGQRGSYIRHAYDFYKPDFTSEYPVVDGHFSVRCYTEAVDACYKAYNEREKTLKSQQNGNGVNGSQELETALDRFDYMAFHAPTCKLVAKSYARLLYNDFLANPSNPIFAEVPAELRDLDYATSVSDKTVEKVFMGLAKKRYASRVQPSIQVPTQCGNMYCGSVYGSLCSLLANISSQDLEGKRIGMFSYGSGLASSLFSFTVKGSTENIAKQLDIQNRLEKRRVVAPEVYDEMCNLREQAHLQKDFTPKGSVDTIVPGTYYLTGIDSMFRRSYEVKHRAFQSAYIIIFTFIMGKELGPGVGFEFPSYEVKWLKRDLLLFANSIGATYPDELHFLYELHPSFAAFPTYPIILPFKHTDQEVIDFYARSNAEPIEGVPKFDTKHILDGERKIQVLKPLPVTSDGRKFEMRSKVLGVYDKGKATVVETEQRLVDAESGETYTRAVGSGFYVGQGGWGGPKGPKQPNYPPPTRNPDHTHVHQTTMETAHLYRLNGDYNPLHADPEPGKKMGFGGPIIHGLFSWNMSAHAILKAFGGSRPENLKEFQARFAAPVKPGDKLITDMWRTGDINAEGFEEIRFIVKVEGVLLGMNSTSPVCEKTFILPSHRVIARGSVQRSARRYNSSANRASSQPIIAMLFTLPSALLPTLLLLSNPSTAYKPLSDAFLRAIPSPDAAIDYKDGPLLAPLLIPRVPGTPGQILAQQHLVSYFQTELPAWNISWQNSTSTTPTSRGTELPFANLVVKREPPWVSKGQANLLTLVAHYDSKLQPSGFIGATDSAAPCAMLMHIAKVIDPYIQRMYDEMSALQEGGTVDMDMGIQILFLDGEEAFENWSDTDSLYGSRSLAQEWASTSNPPSAASKFYQNRTPLSQISLFMLLDLLGSASPTVPSYFPTTHWAYRHLSTIESRLRDLKLLESQPSSPFLPDVNGTMGSGGISDDHLPFMSKGVEILHVIPSPFPRVWHTMEDDGEHLDGETVRDWCKIVGAFVLEWLDMMEVWDEPGEGTDQRRWLG
;
A
#
# COMPACT_ATOMS: atom_id res chain seq x y z
N MET A 1 -9.05 15.11 -44.24
CA MET A 1 -9.13 14.51 -42.89
C MET A 1 -8.59 13.09 -42.98
N ALA A 2 -7.86 12.61 -41.97
CA ALA A 2 -7.60 11.18 -41.84
C ALA A 2 -8.92 10.43 -41.57
N ALA A 3 -9.00 9.16 -41.95
CA ALA A 3 -10.12 8.32 -41.52
C ALA A 3 -10.03 8.10 -40.00
N ARG A 4 -11.16 8.16 -39.28
CA ARG A 4 -11.19 7.82 -37.85
C ARG A 4 -10.75 6.36 -37.66
N PRO A 5 -9.95 6.05 -36.62
CA PRO A 5 -9.55 4.67 -36.34
C PRO A 5 -10.77 3.76 -36.14
N SER A 6 -10.78 2.63 -36.86
CA SER A 6 -11.82 1.60 -36.76
C SER A 6 -11.49 0.59 -35.67
N ASN A 7 -12.53 0.00 -35.08
CA ASN A 7 -12.42 -1.14 -34.17
C ASN A 7 -11.46 -0.89 -32.98
N ILE A 8 -11.59 0.29 -32.34
CA ILE A 8 -10.81 0.65 -31.17
C ILE A 8 -11.19 -0.25 -29.99
N GLY A 9 -10.20 -0.80 -29.28
CA GLY A 9 -10.45 -1.64 -28.12
C GLY A 9 -9.19 -2.31 -27.58
N ILE A 10 -9.36 -3.40 -26.84
CA ILE A 10 -8.28 -4.12 -26.17
C ILE A 10 -7.56 -5.04 -27.17
N LYS A 11 -6.33 -4.69 -27.54
CA LYS A 11 -5.42 -5.47 -28.39
C LYS A 11 -4.68 -6.55 -27.60
N ALA A 12 -4.34 -6.27 -26.36
CA ALA A 12 -3.71 -7.19 -25.41
C ALA A 12 -4.11 -6.82 -23.98
N ILE A 13 -4.13 -7.81 -23.09
CA ILE A 13 -4.43 -7.61 -21.66
C ILE A 13 -3.57 -8.57 -20.83
N GLU A 14 -3.10 -8.08 -19.69
CA GLU A 14 -2.29 -8.82 -18.73
C GLU A 14 -2.78 -8.51 -17.31
N LEU A 15 -2.89 -9.54 -16.48
CA LEU A 15 -3.23 -9.45 -15.06
C LEU A 15 -2.02 -9.83 -14.22
N TYR A 16 -1.81 -9.13 -13.11
CA TYR A 16 -0.97 -9.54 -11.99
C TYR A 16 -1.79 -9.59 -10.70
N PHE A 17 -1.45 -10.55 -9.84
CA PHE A 17 -1.89 -10.65 -8.45
C PHE A 17 -0.71 -11.20 -7.65
N PRO A 18 -0.56 -10.84 -6.35
CA PRO A 18 0.50 -11.35 -5.51
C PRO A 18 0.58 -12.88 -5.49
N SER A 19 1.80 -13.39 -5.29
CA SER A 19 2.09 -14.82 -5.21
C SER A 19 1.46 -15.52 -4.01
N GLN A 20 0.93 -14.77 -3.04
CA GLN A 20 0.40 -15.25 -1.78
C GLN A 20 -1.12 -15.05 -1.70
N CYS A 21 -1.79 -15.93 -0.96
CA CYS A 21 -3.21 -15.76 -0.63
C CYS A 21 -3.60 -16.51 0.67
N VAL A 22 -4.64 -16.04 1.34
CA VAL A 22 -5.31 -16.74 2.46
C VAL A 22 -6.56 -17.47 1.94
N ASP A 23 -6.87 -18.62 2.53
CA ASP A 23 -8.11 -19.36 2.24
C ASP A 23 -9.27 -18.86 3.10
N GLN A 24 -10.42 -18.60 2.47
CA GLN A 24 -11.58 -18.02 3.13
C GLN A 24 -12.26 -19.01 4.10
N ALA A 25 -12.16 -20.33 3.87
CA ALA A 25 -12.72 -21.34 4.78
C ALA A 25 -11.85 -21.52 6.05
N GLU A 26 -10.56 -21.21 5.98
CA GLU A 26 -9.69 -21.16 7.16
C GLU A 26 -9.82 -19.80 7.88
N LEU A 27 -9.98 -18.70 7.12
CA LEU A 27 -10.27 -17.38 7.68
C LEU A 27 -11.60 -17.35 8.44
N GLU A 28 -12.64 -18.06 7.96
CA GLU A 28 -13.92 -18.25 8.69
C GLU A 28 -13.69 -18.81 10.11
N LYS A 29 -12.75 -19.76 10.27
CA LYS A 29 -12.44 -20.37 11.59
C LYS A 29 -11.61 -19.42 12.46
N PHE A 30 -10.65 -18.71 11.87
CA PHE A 30 -9.75 -17.79 12.58
C PHE A 30 -10.48 -16.55 13.11
N ASP A 31 -11.38 -15.99 12.31
CA ASP A 31 -12.24 -14.86 12.70
C ASP A 31 -13.44 -15.31 13.58
N GLY A 32 -13.55 -16.62 13.88
CA GLY A 32 -14.54 -17.16 14.82
C GLY A 32 -15.99 -17.15 14.32
N VAL A 33 -16.19 -17.14 13.00
CA VAL A 33 -17.52 -16.99 12.38
C VAL A 33 -18.13 -18.33 11.92
N SER A 34 -19.42 -18.31 11.58
CA SER A 34 -20.12 -19.48 11.04
C SER A 34 -19.54 -19.92 9.69
N GLN A 35 -19.38 -21.25 9.54
CA GLN A 35 -18.97 -21.86 8.28
C GLN A 35 -19.92 -21.44 7.16
N GLY A 36 -19.36 -20.97 6.05
CA GLY A 36 -20.11 -20.42 4.92
C GLY A 36 -20.26 -18.90 4.94
N LYS A 37 -19.93 -18.16 6.01
CA LYS A 37 -20.11 -16.69 6.06
C LYS A 37 -19.36 -15.98 4.93
N TYR A 38 -18.14 -16.40 4.61
CA TYR A 38 -17.31 -15.81 3.54
C TYR A 38 -17.43 -16.61 2.24
N THR A 39 -17.34 -17.93 2.33
CA THR A 39 -17.34 -18.85 1.19
C THR A 39 -18.70 -18.97 0.48
N ILE A 40 -19.82 -18.85 1.20
CA ILE A 40 -21.18 -18.90 0.65
C ILE A 40 -21.87 -17.54 0.74
N GLY A 41 -21.66 -16.79 1.84
CA GLY A 41 -22.27 -15.48 2.10
C GLY A 41 -21.68 -14.37 1.23
N LEU A 42 -20.35 -14.23 1.19
CA LEU A 42 -19.65 -13.32 0.27
C LEU A 42 -19.37 -13.98 -1.09
N GLY A 43 -19.28 -15.31 -1.14
CA GLY A 43 -18.92 -16.07 -2.35
C GLY A 43 -17.43 -16.04 -2.68
N GLN A 44 -16.58 -15.77 -1.69
CA GLN A 44 -15.12 -15.65 -1.84
C GLN A 44 -14.44 -16.97 -1.44
N THR A 45 -13.53 -17.48 -2.26
CA THR A 45 -12.79 -18.73 -2.00
C THR A 45 -11.41 -18.47 -1.41
N LYS A 46 -10.66 -17.52 -1.99
CA LYS A 46 -9.31 -17.12 -1.57
C LYS A 46 -9.14 -15.61 -1.75
N MET A 47 -8.22 -15.02 -0.99
CA MET A 47 -7.91 -13.59 -1.03
C MET A 47 -6.39 -13.41 -1.16
N SER A 48 -5.94 -12.76 -2.24
CA SER A 48 -4.53 -12.40 -2.42
C SER A 48 -4.23 -11.10 -1.68
N PHE A 49 -3.01 -10.97 -1.17
CA PHE A 49 -2.59 -9.82 -0.37
C PHE A 49 -1.10 -9.53 -0.59
N CYS A 50 -0.69 -8.31 -0.26
CA CYS A 50 0.72 -7.89 -0.22
C CYS A 50 1.23 -7.85 1.23
N ASP A 51 2.53 -8.03 1.42
CA ASP A 51 3.25 -7.60 2.63
C ASP A 51 3.79 -6.17 2.43
N ASP A 52 4.96 -5.85 3.01
CA ASP A 52 5.67 -4.59 2.81
C ASP A 52 6.61 -4.57 1.59
N ARG A 53 6.73 -5.67 0.83
CA ARG A 53 7.51 -5.76 -0.42
C ARG A 53 6.74 -5.36 -1.66
N GLU A 54 5.41 -5.52 -1.69
CA GLU A 54 4.58 -5.21 -2.84
C GLU A 54 3.68 -3.98 -2.56
N ASP A 55 3.86 -2.92 -3.34
CA ASP A 55 3.03 -1.71 -3.37
C ASP A 55 2.50 -1.41 -4.78
N ILE A 56 1.59 -0.43 -4.93
CA ILE A 56 0.95 -0.14 -6.23
C ILE A 56 1.96 0.20 -7.35
N TYR A 57 3.09 0.84 -7.05
CA TYR A 57 4.12 1.10 -8.06
C TYR A 57 4.75 -0.22 -8.53
N SER A 58 5.05 -1.13 -7.60
CA SER A 58 5.59 -2.45 -7.92
C SER A 58 4.60 -3.36 -8.68
N LEU A 59 3.31 -3.32 -8.32
CA LEU A 59 2.23 -4.04 -9.04
C LEU A 59 2.10 -3.52 -10.47
N ALA A 60 2.08 -2.21 -10.66
CA ALA A 60 1.94 -1.57 -11.96
C ALA A 60 3.18 -1.83 -12.85
N LEU A 61 4.40 -1.65 -12.31
CA LEU A 61 5.66 -1.94 -13.01
C LEU A 61 5.72 -3.40 -13.49
N THR A 62 5.33 -4.34 -12.62
CA THR A 62 5.24 -5.77 -12.94
C THR A 62 4.26 -6.03 -14.08
N THR A 63 3.05 -5.48 -14.00
CA THR A 63 1.97 -5.77 -14.95
C THR A 63 2.26 -5.20 -16.34
N VAL A 64 2.73 -3.95 -16.42
CA VAL A 64 3.12 -3.33 -17.71
C VAL A 64 4.35 -4.01 -18.32
N THR A 65 5.34 -4.39 -17.50
CA THR A 65 6.52 -5.14 -17.97
C THR A 65 6.15 -6.54 -18.48
N SER A 66 5.21 -7.22 -17.82
CA SER A 66 4.65 -8.51 -18.26
C SER A 66 3.90 -8.36 -19.59
N LEU A 67 3.03 -7.34 -19.72
CA LEU A 67 2.33 -7.01 -20.96
C LEU A 67 3.30 -6.78 -22.13
N PHE A 68 4.31 -5.93 -21.94
CA PHE A 68 5.26 -5.60 -23.01
C PHE A 68 6.07 -6.83 -23.46
N LYS A 69 6.53 -7.67 -22.52
CA LYS A 69 7.31 -8.88 -22.82
C LYS A 69 6.47 -9.98 -23.48
N LYS A 70 5.25 -10.24 -22.99
CA LYS A 70 4.37 -11.31 -23.51
C LYS A 70 3.81 -11.02 -24.90
N TYR A 71 3.53 -9.75 -25.21
CA TYR A 71 2.92 -9.32 -26.46
C TYR A 71 3.91 -8.60 -27.41
N ASN A 72 5.20 -8.56 -27.06
CA ASN A 72 6.28 -7.93 -27.83
C ASN A 72 5.96 -6.48 -28.24
N VAL A 73 5.58 -5.66 -27.26
CA VAL A 73 5.23 -4.25 -27.45
C VAL A 73 6.50 -3.39 -27.44
N ASP A 74 6.75 -2.61 -28.49
CA ASP A 74 7.80 -1.60 -28.49
C ASP A 74 7.37 -0.41 -27.62
N PRO A 75 8.11 -0.01 -26.57
CA PRO A 75 7.80 1.17 -25.76
C PRO A 75 7.65 2.47 -26.58
N LYS A 76 8.23 2.56 -27.79
CA LYS A 76 8.06 3.70 -28.72
C LYS A 76 6.70 3.73 -29.40
N SER A 77 6.02 2.59 -29.51
CA SER A 77 4.69 2.46 -30.13
C SER A 77 3.54 2.92 -29.22
N ILE A 78 3.84 3.45 -28.03
CA ILE A 78 2.88 3.97 -27.06
C ILE A 78 2.86 5.49 -27.09
N GLY A 79 1.67 6.09 -27.28
CA GLY A 79 1.45 7.54 -27.25
C GLY A 79 0.71 8.04 -26.01
N ARG A 80 0.04 7.15 -25.28
CA ARG A 80 -0.63 7.46 -24.00
C ARG A 80 -0.43 6.33 -22.98
N LEU A 81 -0.24 6.70 -21.71
CA LEU A 81 -0.21 5.80 -20.57
C LEU A 81 -1.03 6.43 -19.45
N GLU A 82 -2.06 5.75 -18.95
CA GLU A 82 -2.97 6.29 -17.94
C GLU A 82 -3.31 5.23 -16.88
N VAL A 83 -3.36 5.64 -15.60
CA VAL A 83 -3.51 4.72 -14.47
C VAL A 83 -4.78 5.02 -13.67
N GLY A 84 -5.57 3.98 -13.40
CA GLY A 84 -6.63 3.98 -12.41
C GLY A 84 -6.19 3.26 -11.14
N THR A 85 -6.24 3.97 -10.01
CA THR A 85 -5.89 3.48 -8.67
C THR A 85 -6.69 4.27 -7.64
N GLU A 86 -6.97 3.66 -6.49
CA GLU A 86 -7.34 4.33 -5.23
C GLU A 86 -6.37 4.00 -4.09
N THR A 87 -5.24 3.38 -4.42
CA THR A 87 -4.09 3.10 -3.56
C THR A 87 -3.08 4.23 -3.77
N LEU A 88 -3.08 5.23 -2.88
CA LEU A 88 -2.23 6.43 -2.99
C LEU A 88 -1.00 6.33 -2.08
N LEU A 89 0.20 6.39 -2.68
CA LEU A 89 1.48 6.44 -1.95
C LEU A 89 2.08 7.85 -1.90
N ASP A 90 1.59 8.75 -2.74
CA ASP A 90 1.96 10.16 -2.86
C ASP A 90 0.70 10.94 -3.26
N LYS A 91 0.57 12.18 -2.80
CA LYS A 91 -0.60 13.05 -3.03
C LYS A 91 -0.46 13.96 -4.27
N SER A 92 0.66 13.86 -4.99
CA SER A 92 1.00 14.67 -6.16
C SER A 92 1.72 13.86 -7.26
N LYS A 93 2.67 12.99 -6.88
CA LYS A 93 3.41 12.16 -7.84
C LYS A 93 2.60 10.93 -8.26
N SER A 94 2.13 10.96 -9.51
CA SER A 94 1.38 9.86 -10.14
C SER A 94 2.18 8.55 -10.27
N VAL A 95 1.51 7.40 -10.12
CA VAL A 95 1.97 6.07 -10.53
C VAL A 95 2.44 6.10 -11.99
N LYS A 96 1.72 6.79 -12.87
CA LYS A 96 2.11 7.03 -14.27
C LYS A 96 3.53 7.57 -14.39
N SER A 97 3.92 8.53 -13.55
CA SER A 97 5.26 9.10 -13.53
C SER A 97 6.34 8.17 -12.96
N VAL A 98 5.97 7.07 -12.31
CA VAL A 98 6.88 5.98 -11.90
C VAL A 98 7.03 4.97 -13.03
N LEU A 99 5.94 4.66 -13.75
CA LEU A 99 5.95 3.79 -14.92
C LEU A 99 6.78 4.33 -16.10
N MET A 100 7.02 5.65 -16.17
CA MET A 100 7.87 6.25 -17.21
C MET A 100 9.30 5.68 -17.24
N GLN A 101 9.79 5.10 -16.13
CA GLN A 101 11.08 4.37 -16.08
C GLN A 101 11.16 3.25 -17.13
N LEU A 102 10.04 2.60 -17.45
CA LEU A 102 9.96 1.53 -18.46
C LEU A 102 10.18 2.04 -19.91
N PHE A 103 10.25 3.35 -20.10
CA PHE A 103 10.40 3.99 -21.40
C PHE A 103 11.75 4.72 -21.56
N GLU A 104 12.56 4.85 -20.49
CA GLU A 104 13.81 5.62 -20.49
C GLU A 104 14.83 5.10 -21.51
N GLU A 105 15.10 3.79 -21.54
CA GLU A 105 16.00 3.17 -22.53
C GLU A 105 15.53 3.41 -23.98
N SER A 106 14.22 3.50 -24.18
CA SER A 106 13.64 3.77 -25.50
C SER A 106 13.73 5.24 -25.93
N GLY A 107 13.90 6.17 -24.98
CA GLY A 107 13.81 7.61 -25.17
C GLY A 107 12.40 8.15 -25.43
N ASN A 108 11.33 7.34 -25.28
CA ASN A 108 9.96 7.76 -25.51
C ASN A 108 9.37 8.51 -24.29
N TYR A 109 9.73 9.78 -24.15
CA TYR A 109 9.17 10.67 -23.11
C TYR A 109 7.87 11.37 -23.54
N ASN A 110 7.53 11.37 -24.84
CA ASN A 110 6.32 11.98 -25.36
C ASN A 110 5.14 11.02 -25.23
N ILE A 111 4.62 10.86 -24.01
CA ILE A 111 3.50 9.97 -23.69
C ILE A 111 2.47 10.73 -22.85
N GLU A 112 1.25 10.89 -23.37
CA GLU A 112 0.11 11.50 -22.67
C GLU A 112 -0.38 10.66 -21.47
N GLY A 113 -1.32 11.21 -20.70
CA GLY A 113 -1.96 10.54 -19.55
C GLY A 113 -1.22 10.75 -18.22
N VAL A 114 -1.95 10.50 -17.13
CA VAL A 114 -1.55 10.65 -15.72
C VAL A 114 -2.29 9.57 -14.89
N ASP A 115 -2.52 9.79 -13.60
CA ASP A 115 -3.42 8.96 -12.79
C ASP A 115 -4.85 9.58 -12.77
N THR A 116 -5.87 8.75 -12.61
CA THR A 116 -7.26 9.18 -12.42
C THR A 116 -7.94 8.35 -11.32
N VAL A 117 -8.61 9.03 -10.39
CA VAL A 117 -9.03 8.46 -9.09
C VAL A 117 -10.51 8.76 -8.84
N ASN A 118 -11.31 7.71 -8.59
CA ASN A 118 -12.62 7.78 -7.92
C ASN A 118 -12.96 6.38 -7.39
N ALA A 119 -12.33 6.01 -6.27
CA ALA A 119 -12.37 4.63 -5.77
C ALA A 119 -12.11 3.61 -6.91
N CYS A 120 -12.83 2.48 -6.89
CA CYS A 120 -12.73 1.39 -7.86
C CYS A 120 -13.12 1.76 -9.32
N TYR A 121 -13.57 2.98 -9.60
CA TYR A 121 -13.95 3.41 -10.96
C TYR A 121 -12.76 3.91 -11.80
N GLY A 122 -11.62 4.24 -11.18
CA GLY A 122 -10.48 4.90 -11.84
C GLY A 122 -10.01 4.22 -13.13
N GLY A 123 -9.90 2.88 -13.13
CA GLY A 123 -9.46 2.10 -14.30
C GLY A 123 -10.38 2.23 -15.52
N THR A 124 -11.68 2.41 -15.28
CA THR A 124 -12.68 2.63 -16.34
C THR A 124 -12.64 4.06 -16.87
N ASN A 125 -12.34 5.05 -16.02
CA ASN A 125 -12.10 6.41 -16.49
C ASN A 125 -10.84 6.47 -17.39
N ALA A 126 -9.75 5.82 -16.99
CA ALA A 126 -8.52 5.72 -17.78
C ALA A 126 -8.74 5.01 -19.14
N LEU A 127 -9.56 3.96 -19.17
CA LEU A 127 -10.01 3.31 -20.41
C LEU A 127 -10.79 4.28 -21.30
N PHE A 128 -11.79 4.98 -20.76
CA PHE A 128 -12.62 5.91 -21.52
C PHE A 128 -11.76 7.06 -22.08
N ASN A 129 -10.88 7.64 -21.27
CA ASN A 129 -9.95 8.70 -21.70
C ASN A 129 -9.02 8.23 -22.82
N SER A 130 -8.51 6.99 -22.74
CA SER A 130 -7.63 6.42 -23.77
C SER A 130 -8.35 6.14 -25.10
N VAL A 131 -9.61 5.66 -25.07
CA VAL A 131 -10.42 5.49 -26.28
C VAL A 131 -10.80 6.86 -26.86
N ASN A 132 -11.24 7.80 -26.02
CA ASN A 132 -11.62 9.16 -26.44
C ASN A 132 -10.40 9.90 -27.05
N TRP A 133 -9.18 9.68 -26.54
CA TRP A 133 -7.93 10.21 -27.11
C TRP A 133 -7.70 9.71 -28.54
N MET A 134 -7.92 8.42 -28.83
CA MET A 134 -7.80 7.85 -30.18
C MET A 134 -8.88 8.34 -31.16
N GLU A 135 -10.08 8.64 -30.67
CA GLU A 135 -11.16 9.22 -31.47
C GLU A 135 -10.96 10.74 -31.74
N SER A 136 -10.00 11.37 -31.06
CA SER A 136 -9.72 12.81 -31.12
C SER A 136 -8.73 13.21 -32.22
N SER A 137 -8.59 14.52 -32.45
CA SER A 137 -7.55 15.09 -33.31
C SER A 137 -6.15 15.13 -32.69
N ALA A 138 -5.99 14.72 -31.42
CA ALA A 138 -4.69 14.61 -30.74
C ALA A 138 -4.03 13.22 -30.92
N TRP A 139 -4.75 12.24 -31.50
CA TRP A 139 -4.17 10.93 -31.75
C TRP A 139 -3.04 10.99 -32.78
N ASP A 140 -1.88 10.43 -32.41
CA ASP A 140 -0.64 10.44 -33.18
C ASP A 140 -0.37 9.14 -33.95
N GLY A 141 -1.32 8.20 -33.93
CA GLY A 141 -1.22 6.89 -34.55
C GLY A 141 -0.67 5.77 -33.65
N ARG A 142 -0.24 6.09 -32.42
CA ARG A 142 0.29 5.10 -31.46
C ARG A 142 -0.80 4.44 -30.61
N ASP A 143 -0.47 3.30 -30.01
CA ASP A 143 -1.35 2.63 -29.04
C ASP A 143 -1.36 3.39 -27.70
N ALA A 144 -2.31 3.05 -26.83
CA ALA A 144 -2.34 3.50 -25.44
C ALA A 144 -2.22 2.32 -24.47
N VAL A 145 -1.68 2.56 -23.28
CA VAL A 145 -1.66 1.60 -22.18
C VAL A 145 -2.54 2.12 -21.05
N VAL A 146 -3.53 1.32 -20.66
CA VAL A 146 -4.39 1.57 -19.50
C VAL A 146 -3.99 0.62 -18.39
N VAL A 147 -3.70 1.14 -17.21
CA VAL A 147 -3.37 0.35 -16.02
C VAL A 147 -4.48 0.55 -14.99
N ALA A 148 -4.96 -0.54 -14.38
CA ALA A 148 -6.02 -0.52 -13.38
C ALA A 148 -5.67 -1.51 -12.26
N GLY A 149 -5.30 -1.03 -11.08
CA GLY A 149 -4.82 -1.90 -10.01
C GLY A 149 -4.70 -1.22 -8.66
N ASP A 150 -4.71 -2.04 -7.62
CA ASP A 150 -4.89 -1.60 -6.23
C ASP A 150 -4.50 -2.68 -5.21
N ILE A 151 -4.38 -2.26 -3.95
CA ILE A 151 -4.32 -3.12 -2.76
C ILE A 151 -5.54 -2.79 -1.89
N ALA A 152 -6.49 -3.72 -1.82
CA ALA A 152 -7.72 -3.59 -1.04
C ALA A 152 -7.53 -4.15 0.37
N LEU A 153 -7.22 -3.26 1.30
CA LEU A 153 -6.94 -3.56 2.70
C LEU A 153 -7.99 -2.92 3.64
N TYR A 154 -8.33 -3.59 4.74
CA TYR A 154 -9.30 -3.12 5.74
C TYR A 154 -8.83 -3.45 7.18
N LYS A 155 -9.26 -2.63 8.15
CA LYS A 155 -9.13 -2.90 9.61
C LYS A 155 -9.76 -4.27 9.93
N LYS A 156 -9.37 -4.92 11.03
CA LYS A 156 -10.04 -6.14 11.53
C LYS A 156 -11.54 -5.86 11.71
N GLY A 157 -12.37 -6.80 11.24
CA GLY A 157 -13.83 -6.65 11.21
C GLY A 157 -14.44 -7.25 9.95
N ASN A 158 -15.77 -7.15 9.79
CA ASN A 158 -16.53 -7.82 8.73
C ASN A 158 -16.10 -7.46 7.28
N ALA A 159 -15.41 -6.33 7.08
CA ALA A 159 -14.92 -5.91 5.76
C ALA A 159 -13.60 -6.59 5.35
N ARG A 160 -12.75 -7.03 6.29
CA ARG A 160 -11.42 -7.61 5.98
C ARG A 160 -11.46 -8.82 5.03
N PRO A 161 -12.42 -9.76 5.12
CA PRO A 161 -12.57 -10.85 4.16
C PRO A 161 -12.98 -10.41 2.74
N THR A 162 -13.32 -9.14 2.53
CA THR A 162 -13.63 -8.55 1.20
C THR A 162 -12.44 -7.85 0.55
N GLY A 163 -11.26 -7.85 1.19
CA GLY A 163 -10.02 -7.34 0.63
C GLY A 163 -9.50 -8.13 -0.57
N GLY A 164 -8.30 -7.79 -1.01
CA GLY A 164 -7.62 -8.40 -2.16
C GLY A 164 -6.46 -7.55 -2.67
N ALA A 165 -5.75 -8.01 -3.70
CA ALA A 165 -4.68 -7.24 -4.34
C ALA A 165 -4.45 -7.70 -5.78
N GLY A 166 -4.21 -6.75 -6.69
CA GLY A 166 -3.88 -7.06 -8.07
C GLY A 166 -3.93 -5.85 -9.00
N CYS A 167 -3.43 -6.03 -10.22
CA CYS A 167 -3.33 -4.99 -11.23
C CYS A 167 -3.52 -5.58 -12.63
N VAL A 168 -4.20 -4.85 -13.50
CA VAL A 168 -4.42 -5.21 -14.91
C VAL A 168 -3.85 -4.11 -15.80
N ALA A 169 -3.11 -4.50 -16.83
CA ALA A 169 -2.65 -3.61 -17.89
C ALA A 169 -3.28 -4.02 -19.23
N MET A 170 -3.83 -3.06 -19.97
CA MET A 170 -4.47 -3.24 -21.27
C MET A 170 -3.77 -2.39 -22.32
N LEU A 171 -3.37 -3.01 -23.42
CA LEU A 171 -2.97 -2.32 -24.64
C LEU A 171 -4.23 -1.98 -25.43
N ILE A 172 -4.55 -0.70 -25.53
CA ILE A 172 -5.69 -0.18 -26.29
C ILE A 172 -5.18 0.30 -27.66
N GLY A 173 -5.95 0.07 -28.71
CA GLY A 173 -5.65 0.61 -30.04
C GLY A 173 -6.68 0.22 -31.10
N PRO A 174 -6.49 0.67 -32.36
CA PRO A 174 -7.36 0.30 -33.49
C PRO A 174 -7.21 -1.17 -33.88
N ASN A 175 -8.22 -1.70 -34.58
CA ASN A 175 -8.28 -3.08 -35.07
C ASN A 175 -8.07 -4.15 -33.97
N ALA A 176 -8.62 -3.90 -32.79
CA ALA A 176 -8.60 -4.82 -31.66
C ALA A 176 -9.49 -6.06 -31.90
N PRO A 177 -9.13 -7.25 -31.34
CA PRO A 177 -10.03 -8.40 -31.28
C PRO A 177 -11.21 -8.16 -30.32
N ILE A 178 -11.04 -7.35 -29.28
CA ILE A 178 -12.08 -7.00 -28.29
C ILE A 178 -12.41 -5.52 -28.46
N VAL A 179 -13.38 -5.21 -29.31
CA VAL A 179 -13.72 -3.84 -29.75
C VAL A 179 -14.70 -3.19 -28.79
N MET A 180 -14.49 -1.93 -28.41
CA MET A 180 -15.46 -1.21 -27.60
C MET A 180 -16.67 -0.78 -28.44
N ASP A 181 -17.89 -0.93 -27.93
CA ASP A 181 -19.08 -0.46 -28.62
C ASP A 181 -19.16 1.08 -28.55
N ALA A 182 -18.72 1.72 -29.64
CA ALA A 182 -18.52 3.18 -29.72
C ALA A 182 -19.80 3.96 -29.34
N GLY A 183 -19.67 4.82 -28.33
CA GLY A 183 -20.77 5.63 -27.81
C GLY A 183 -21.86 4.87 -27.04
N GLN A 184 -21.79 3.54 -26.89
CA GLN A 184 -22.78 2.71 -26.21
C GLN A 184 -22.40 2.54 -24.72
N ARG A 185 -22.55 3.62 -23.96
CA ARG A 185 -22.22 3.72 -22.53
C ARG A 185 -23.40 4.36 -21.78
N GLY A 186 -23.71 3.86 -20.60
CA GLY A 186 -24.67 4.47 -19.65
C GLY A 186 -23.99 4.67 -18.31
N SER A 187 -23.99 5.90 -17.80
CA SER A 187 -23.19 6.31 -16.63
C SER A 187 -24.07 6.92 -15.55
N TYR A 188 -23.70 6.69 -14.28
CA TYR A 188 -24.36 7.29 -13.13
C TYR A 188 -23.33 7.74 -12.10
N ILE A 189 -23.48 8.98 -11.63
CA ILE A 189 -22.60 9.64 -10.67
C ILE A 189 -23.51 10.42 -9.72
N ARG A 190 -23.33 10.23 -8.41
CA ARG A 190 -23.95 11.08 -7.36
C ARG A 190 -22.99 11.23 -6.20
N HIS A 191 -23.21 12.23 -5.35
CA HIS A 191 -22.49 12.28 -4.08
C HIS A 191 -22.96 11.15 -3.14
N ALA A 192 -21.99 10.52 -2.46
CA ALA A 192 -22.18 9.47 -1.46
C ALA A 192 -20.99 9.44 -0.49
N TYR A 193 -21.24 9.06 0.76
CA TYR A 193 -20.21 8.68 1.73
C TYR A 193 -20.34 7.17 2.04
N ASP A 194 -20.42 6.35 1.00
CA ASP A 194 -20.65 4.90 1.14
C ASP A 194 -19.36 4.11 1.39
N PHE A 195 -18.26 4.54 0.79
CA PHE A 195 -16.89 4.10 1.09
C PHE A 195 -15.93 5.22 0.63
N TYR A 196 -14.96 5.58 1.48
CA TYR A 196 -14.04 6.68 1.25
C TYR A 196 -12.79 6.56 2.14
N LYS A 197 -11.71 7.24 1.77
CA LYS A 197 -10.43 7.29 2.53
C LYS A 197 -10.16 8.74 2.96
N PRO A 198 -10.76 9.23 4.06
CA PRO A 198 -10.58 10.59 4.53
C PRO A 198 -9.27 10.76 5.31
N ASP A 199 -8.84 9.71 6.02
CA ASP A 199 -7.59 9.66 6.76
C ASP A 199 -6.43 9.32 5.81
N PHE A 200 -5.53 10.27 5.60
CA PHE A 200 -4.31 10.09 4.81
C PHE A 200 -3.15 9.45 5.60
N THR A 201 -3.36 9.09 6.87
CA THR A 201 -2.37 8.40 7.73
C THR A 201 -2.59 6.88 7.79
N SER A 202 -3.60 6.36 7.08
CA SER A 202 -4.00 4.96 7.08
C SER A 202 -4.33 4.46 5.66
N GLU A 203 -4.10 3.18 5.37
CA GLU A 203 -4.66 2.52 4.17
C GLU A 203 -6.14 2.09 4.37
N TYR A 204 -6.57 2.12 5.64
CA TYR A 204 -7.91 2.08 6.23
C TYR A 204 -9.05 2.85 5.53
N PRO A 205 -9.98 2.31 4.72
CA PRO A 205 -11.15 3.09 4.31
C PRO A 205 -12.21 3.16 5.42
N VAL A 206 -12.91 4.28 5.49
CA VAL A 206 -14.22 4.37 6.15
C VAL A 206 -15.26 3.77 5.19
N VAL A 207 -16.14 2.91 5.70
CA VAL A 207 -17.12 2.17 4.88
C VAL A 207 -18.41 1.92 5.63
N ASP A 208 -19.52 2.36 5.04
CA ASP A 208 -20.86 1.91 5.43
C ASP A 208 -21.20 0.66 4.59
N GLY A 209 -21.21 -0.50 5.23
CA GLY A 209 -21.49 -1.78 4.58
C GLY A 209 -22.91 -1.93 4.03
N HIS A 210 -23.88 -1.18 4.56
CA HIS A 210 -25.28 -1.22 4.13
C HIS A 210 -25.54 -0.18 3.04
N PHE A 211 -25.07 1.05 3.22
CA PHE A 211 -25.20 2.11 2.23
C PHE A 211 -24.38 1.83 0.96
N SER A 212 -23.19 1.21 1.05
CA SER A 212 -22.42 0.82 -0.15
C SER A 212 -23.13 -0.24 -1.00
N VAL A 213 -23.79 -1.23 -0.39
CA VAL A 213 -24.63 -2.21 -1.12
C VAL A 213 -25.85 -1.54 -1.75
N ARG A 214 -26.48 -0.57 -1.06
CA ARG A 214 -27.57 0.25 -1.61
C ARG A 214 -27.08 1.11 -2.80
N CYS A 215 -26.00 1.85 -2.63
CA CYS A 215 -25.39 2.72 -3.64
C CYS A 215 -24.98 1.95 -4.90
N TYR A 216 -24.37 0.76 -4.74
CA TYR A 216 -24.07 -0.14 -5.85
C TYR A 216 -25.35 -0.58 -6.58
N THR A 217 -26.40 -0.95 -5.85
CA THR A 217 -27.68 -1.42 -6.44
C THR A 217 -28.40 -0.31 -7.20
N GLU A 218 -28.47 0.91 -6.64
CA GLU A 218 -28.99 2.10 -7.33
C GLU A 218 -28.18 2.43 -8.59
N ALA A 219 -26.85 2.26 -8.55
CA ALA A 219 -25.97 2.48 -9.69
C ALA A 219 -26.15 1.44 -10.81
N VAL A 220 -26.46 0.18 -10.47
CA VAL A 220 -26.82 -0.87 -11.45
C VAL A 220 -28.09 -0.47 -12.20
N ASP A 221 -29.15 -0.08 -11.48
CA ASP A 221 -30.43 0.36 -12.06
C ASP A 221 -30.24 1.57 -12.98
N ALA A 222 -29.57 2.61 -12.48
CA ALA A 222 -29.37 3.86 -13.21
C ALA A 222 -28.48 3.69 -14.45
N CYS A 223 -27.36 2.96 -14.35
CA CYS A 223 -26.49 2.70 -15.51
C CYS A 223 -27.19 1.83 -16.57
N TYR A 224 -27.98 0.84 -16.16
CA TYR A 224 -28.71 -0.02 -17.10
C TYR A 224 -29.81 0.74 -17.84
N LYS A 225 -30.58 1.58 -17.12
CA LYS A 225 -31.54 2.51 -17.72
C LYS A 225 -30.85 3.42 -18.75
N ALA A 226 -29.76 4.09 -18.36
CA ALA A 226 -29.01 4.98 -19.24
C ALA A 226 -28.44 4.25 -20.48
N TYR A 227 -27.94 3.03 -20.33
CA TYR A 227 -27.45 2.20 -21.45
C TYR A 227 -28.59 1.85 -22.42
N ASN A 228 -29.76 1.47 -21.91
CA ASN A 228 -30.94 1.14 -22.71
C ASN A 228 -31.50 2.38 -23.46
N GLU A 229 -31.50 3.56 -22.82
CA GLU A 229 -31.86 4.84 -23.45
C GLU A 229 -30.83 5.27 -24.52
N ARG A 230 -29.54 5.04 -24.26
CA ARG A 230 -28.47 5.28 -25.22
C ARG A 230 -28.57 4.37 -26.44
N GLU A 231 -28.93 3.09 -26.28
CA GLU A 231 -29.10 2.17 -27.41
C GLU A 231 -30.25 2.59 -28.32
N LYS A 232 -31.39 3.02 -27.75
CA LYS A 232 -32.51 3.59 -28.52
C LYS A 232 -32.06 4.81 -29.34
N THR A 233 -31.21 5.65 -28.75
CA THR A 233 -30.65 6.86 -29.38
C THR A 233 -29.67 6.54 -30.52
N LEU A 234 -28.82 5.52 -30.38
CA LEU A 234 -27.91 5.11 -31.46
C LEU A 234 -28.68 4.43 -32.61
N LYS A 235 -29.70 3.63 -32.30
CA LYS A 235 -30.56 2.98 -33.30
C LYS A 235 -31.35 3.99 -34.15
N SER A 236 -31.91 5.05 -33.54
CA SER A 236 -32.65 6.08 -34.28
C SER A 236 -31.76 6.97 -35.18
N GLN A 237 -30.44 6.98 -34.95
CA GLN A 237 -29.46 7.64 -35.81
C GLN A 237 -29.07 6.78 -37.04
N GLN A 238 -29.42 5.49 -37.08
CA GLN A 238 -29.09 4.54 -38.15
C GLN A 238 -30.22 4.41 -39.21
N ASN A 239 -30.69 5.54 -39.75
CA ASN A 239 -31.75 5.55 -40.76
C ASN A 239 -31.25 5.19 -42.17
N GLY A 240 -31.40 3.92 -42.57
CA GLY A 240 -31.34 3.52 -43.99
C GLY A 240 -31.00 2.05 -44.27
N ASN A 241 -31.97 1.29 -44.81
CA ASN A 241 -31.78 0.02 -45.54
C ASN A 241 -30.91 -1.08 -44.88
N GLY A 242 -31.05 -1.28 -43.58
CA GLY A 242 -30.38 -2.35 -42.82
C GLY A 242 -31.29 -3.45 -42.29
N VAL A 243 -32.08 -4.12 -43.13
CA VAL A 243 -32.94 -5.25 -42.71
C VAL A 243 -32.11 -6.55 -42.58
N ASN A 244 -31.20 -6.55 -41.60
CA ASN A 244 -30.57 -7.77 -41.11
C ASN A 244 -31.39 -8.27 -39.91
N GLY A 245 -31.78 -9.55 -39.93
CA GLY A 245 -32.76 -10.11 -39.00
C GLY A 245 -32.35 -9.91 -37.53
N SER A 246 -33.12 -9.10 -36.81
CA SER A 246 -33.00 -8.98 -35.36
C SER A 246 -33.43 -10.31 -34.72
N GLN A 247 -32.47 -11.03 -34.14
CA GLN A 247 -32.76 -12.18 -33.31
C GLN A 247 -33.66 -11.74 -32.15
N GLU A 248 -34.82 -12.38 -32.00
CA GLU A 248 -35.83 -11.99 -31.03
C GLU A 248 -35.29 -12.28 -29.61
N LEU A 249 -35.05 -11.21 -28.84
CA LEU A 249 -34.48 -11.31 -27.50
C LEU A 249 -35.58 -11.62 -26.50
N GLU A 250 -35.38 -12.67 -25.69
CA GLU A 250 -36.31 -13.06 -24.62
C GLU A 250 -36.44 -11.94 -23.57
N THR A 251 -35.34 -11.33 -23.13
CA THR A 251 -35.35 -10.04 -22.43
C THR A 251 -34.28 -9.06 -22.93
N ALA A 252 -34.34 -7.80 -22.48
CA ALA A 252 -33.36 -6.78 -22.79
C ALA A 252 -31.95 -7.13 -22.25
N LEU A 253 -31.84 -7.83 -21.13
CA LEU A 253 -30.58 -8.33 -20.55
C LEU A 253 -29.90 -9.38 -21.44
N ASP A 254 -30.67 -10.17 -22.20
CA ASP A 254 -30.13 -11.22 -23.07
C ASP A 254 -29.30 -10.67 -24.26
N ARG A 255 -29.29 -9.34 -24.47
CA ARG A 255 -28.41 -8.62 -25.44
C ARG A 255 -26.91 -8.79 -25.18
N PHE A 256 -26.53 -9.18 -23.95
CA PHE A 256 -25.16 -9.43 -23.55
C PHE A 256 -24.96 -10.93 -23.43
N ASP A 257 -24.19 -11.56 -24.33
CA ASP A 257 -23.87 -12.99 -24.24
C ASP A 257 -23.17 -13.32 -22.91
N TYR A 258 -22.28 -12.43 -22.48
CA TYR A 258 -21.56 -12.50 -21.21
C TYR A 258 -21.58 -11.14 -20.49
N MET A 259 -21.41 -11.15 -19.17
CA MET A 259 -21.31 -9.93 -18.36
C MET A 259 -20.16 -10.05 -17.36
N ALA A 260 -19.36 -8.99 -17.25
CA ALA A 260 -18.34 -8.82 -16.21
C ALA A 260 -18.69 -7.59 -15.34
N PHE A 261 -18.47 -7.73 -14.04
CA PHE A 261 -18.80 -6.71 -13.02
C PHE A 261 -17.56 -6.36 -12.21
N HIS A 262 -17.50 -5.13 -11.69
CA HIS A 262 -16.71 -4.81 -10.50
C HIS A 262 -17.22 -5.66 -9.33
N ALA A 263 -16.33 -6.42 -8.70
CA ALA A 263 -16.67 -7.44 -7.71
C ALA A 263 -15.97 -7.16 -6.37
N PRO A 264 -16.62 -6.45 -5.43
CA PRO A 264 -16.25 -6.46 -4.02
C PRO A 264 -16.46 -7.85 -3.40
N THR A 265 -17.55 -8.49 -3.79
CA THR A 265 -17.89 -9.88 -3.42
C THR A 265 -18.60 -10.55 -4.59
N CYS A 266 -18.37 -11.85 -4.79
CA CYS A 266 -19.08 -12.60 -5.84
C CYS A 266 -20.60 -12.72 -5.56
N LYS A 267 -21.02 -12.63 -4.29
CA LYS A 267 -22.44 -12.53 -3.94
C LYS A 267 -23.09 -11.27 -4.49
N LEU A 268 -22.44 -10.11 -4.34
CA LEU A 268 -22.99 -8.85 -4.84
C LEU A 268 -23.18 -8.92 -6.35
N VAL A 269 -22.20 -9.45 -7.09
CA VAL A 269 -22.32 -9.69 -8.55
C VAL A 269 -23.55 -10.55 -8.91
N ALA A 270 -23.85 -11.60 -8.13
CA ALA A 270 -25.05 -12.42 -8.33
C ALA A 270 -26.36 -11.66 -8.06
N LYS A 271 -26.40 -10.81 -7.02
CA LYS A 271 -27.54 -9.93 -6.73
C LYS A 271 -27.73 -8.88 -7.83
N SER A 272 -26.65 -8.25 -8.29
CA SER A 272 -26.68 -7.21 -9.33
C SER A 272 -27.13 -7.77 -10.68
N TYR A 273 -26.69 -8.98 -11.05
CA TYR A 273 -27.19 -9.62 -12.27
C TYR A 273 -28.69 -9.98 -12.18
N ALA A 274 -29.16 -10.40 -11.01
CA ALA A 274 -30.59 -10.59 -10.75
C ALA A 274 -31.37 -9.25 -10.79
N ARG A 275 -30.79 -8.16 -10.27
CA ARG A 275 -31.38 -6.82 -10.30
C ARG A 275 -31.60 -6.30 -11.72
N LEU A 276 -30.70 -6.58 -12.65
CA LEU A 276 -30.91 -6.26 -14.08
C LEU A 276 -32.13 -6.99 -14.66
N LEU A 277 -32.36 -8.24 -14.27
CA LEU A 277 -33.55 -9.00 -14.68
C LEU A 277 -34.84 -8.47 -14.02
N TYR A 278 -34.76 -7.88 -12.83
CA TYR A 278 -35.86 -7.14 -12.21
C TYR A 278 -36.21 -5.85 -12.97
N ASN A 279 -35.21 -5.11 -13.48
CA ASN A 279 -35.46 -3.95 -14.34
C ASN A 279 -36.16 -4.35 -15.65
N ASP A 280 -35.82 -5.51 -16.23
CA ASP A 280 -36.51 -6.05 -17.39
C ASP A 280 -37.97 -6.44 -17.08
N PHE A 281 -38.25 -6.96 -15.88
CA PHE A 281 -39.60 -7.22 -15.39
C PHE A 281 -40.42 -5.94 -15.22
N LEU A 282 -39.86 -4.89 -14.61
CA LEU A 282 -40.53 -3.59 -14.52
C LEU A 282 -40.82 -2.98 -15.90
N ALA A 283 -39.95 -3.22 -16.89
CA ALA A 283 -40.12 -2.73 -18.26
C ALA A 283 -41.12 -3.54 -19.11
N ASN A 284 -41.27 -4.85 -18.87
CA ASN A 284 -42.23 -5.73 -19.55
C ASN A 284 -42.69 -6.87 -18.62
N PRO A 285 -43.62 -6.60 -17.67
CA PRO A 285 -44.04 -7.60 -16.69
C PRO A 285 -44.91 -8.71 -17.31
N SER A 286 -45.46 -8.48 -18.50
CA SER A 286 -46.24 -9.44 -19.30
C SER A 286 -45.38 -10.46 -20.08
N ASN A 287 -44.06 -10.43 -19.94
CA ASN A 287 -43.19 -11.41 -20.58
C ASN A 287 -43.40 -12.82 -19.98
N PRO A 288 -43.55 -13.89 -20.79
CA PRO A 288 -43.77 -15.25 -20.29
C PRO A 288 -42.80 -15.74 -19.20
N ILE A 289 -41.55 -15.28 -19.19
CA ILE A 289 -40.58 -15.69 -18.16
C ILE A 289 -40.89 -15.16 -16.75
N PHE A 290 -41.79 -14.17 -16.64
CA PHE A 290 -42.20 -13.55 -15.39
C PHE A 290 -43.60 -13.99 -14.93
N ALA A 291 -44.22 -14.96 -15.60
CA ALA A 291 -45.57 -15.44 -15.29
C ALA A 291 -45.73 -16.01 -13.85
N GLU A 292 -44.63 -16.39 -13.20
CA GLU A 292 -44.60 -16.86 -11.81
C GLU A 292 -44.13 -15.78 -10.80
N VAL A 293 -43.90 -14.53 -11.23
CA VAL A 293 -43.51 -13.42 -10.35
C VAL A 293 -44.76 -12.84 -9.67
N PRO A 294 -44.80 -12.73 -8.32
CA PRO A 294 -45.89 -12.08 -7.62
C PRO A 294 -46.08 -10.63 -8.05
N ALA A 295 -47.32 -10.24 -8.38
CA ALA A 295 -47.63 -8.91 -8.91
C ALA A 295 -47.24 -7.79 -7.95
N GLU A 296 -47.37 -8.01 -6.63
CA GLU A 296 -46.92 -7.09 -5.57
C GLU A 296 -45.46 -6.62 -5.73
N LEU A 297 -44.55 -7.44 -6.27
CA LEU A 297 -43.14 -7.06 -6.46
C LEU A 297 -42.92 -6.03 -7.58
N ARG A 298 -43.92 -5.82 -8.45
CA ARG A 298 -43.94 -4.75 -9.45
C ARG A 298 -44.35 -3.41 -8.85
N ASP A 299 -45.27 -3.46 -7.88
CA ASP A 299 -45.97 -2.29 -7.36
C ASP A 299 -45.32 -1.75 -6.06
N LEU A 300 -44.23 -2.38 -5.60
CA LEU A 300 -43.30 -1.84 -4.60
C LEU A 300 -42.74 -0.48 -5.03
N ASP A 301 -42.57 0.43 -4.07
CA ASP A 301 -41.84 1.67 -4.30
C ASP A 301 -40.34 1.39 -4.54
N TYR A 302 -39.67 2.31 -5.23
CA TYR A 302 -38.27 2.14 -5.61
C TYR A 302 -37.34 1.97 -4.40
N ALA A 303 -37.53 2.72 -3.31
CA ALA A 303 -36.64 2.70 -2.17
C ALA A 303 -36.72 1.37 -1.41
N THR A 304 -37.93 0.87 -1.15
CA THR A 304 -38.16 -0.48 -0.61
C THR A 304 -37.61 -1.55 -1.55
N SER A 305 -37.81 -1.42 -2.86
CA SER A 305 -37.36 -2.41 -3.85
C SER A 305 -35.84 -2.66 -3.83
N VAL A 306 -35.04 -1.67 -3.43
CA VAL A 306 -33.56 -1.74 -3.47
C VAL A 306 -33.00 -2.63 -2.36
N SER A 307 -33.70 -2.74 -1.22
CA SER A 307 -33.27 -3.55 -0.07
C SER A 307 -34.07 -4.84 0.14
N ASP A 308 -35.29 -4.93 -0.42
CA ASP A 308 -36.21 -6.06 -0.21
C ASP A 308 -35.61 -7.44 -0.53
N LYS A 309 -35.88 -8.39 0.37
CA LYS A 309 -35.39 -9.76 0.32
C LYS A 309 -36.24 -10.67 -0.56
N THR A 310 -37.49 -10.29 -0.85
CA THR A 310 -38.38 -11.06 -1.74
C THR A 310 -37.97 -10.86 -3.20
N VAL A 311 -37.77 -9.61 -3.64
CA VAL A 311 -37.15 -9.24 -4.92
C VAL A 311 -35.78 -9.90 -5.08
N GLU A 312 -34.90 -9.78 -4.07
CA GLU A 312 -33.57 -10.43 -4.09
C GLU A 312 -33.69 -11.95 -4.35
N LYS A 313 -34.53 -12.65 -3.57
CA LYS A 313 -34.69 -14.11 -3.63
C LYS A 313 -35.35 -14.60 -4.93
N VAL A 314 -36.44 -13.95 -5.36
CA VAL A 314 -37.18 -14.32 -6.59
C VAL A 314 -36.32 -14.14 -7.82
N PHE A 315 -35.68 -12.96 -7.97
CA PHE A 315 -34.90 -12.68 -9.17
C PHE A 315 -33.55 -13.41 -9.19
N MET A 316 -32.92 -13.70 -8.04
CA MET A 316 -31.79 -14.64 -8.00
C MET A 316 -32.20 -16.07 -8.39
N GLY A 317 -33.42 -16.49 -8.05
CA GLY A 317 -34.00 -17.76 -8.50
C GLY A 317 -34.14 -17.82 -10.03
N LEU A 318 -34.84 -16.84 -10.62
CA LEU A 318 -35.05 -16.74 -12.07
C LEU A 318 -33.75 -16.56 -12.86
N ALA A 319 -32.83 -15.72 -12.36
CA ALA A 319 -31.55 -15.46 -13.01
C ALA A 319 -30.57 -16.65 -12.92
N LYS A 320 -30.76 -17.62 -12.01
CA LYS A 320 -29.80 -18.70 -11.70
C LYS A 320 -29.21 -19.39 -12.93
N LYS A 321 -30.04 -19.76 -13.90
CA LYS A 321 -29.59 -20.42 -15.14
C LYS A 321 -28.80 -19.46 -16.05
N ARG A 322 -29.30 -18.24 -16.26
CA ARG A 322 -28.62 -17.20 -17.06
C ARG A 322 -27.28 -16.81 -16.44
N TYR A 323 -27.21 -16.65 -15.11
CA TYR A 323 -26.00 -16.35 -14.35
C TYR A 323 -24.92 -17.42 -14.54
N ALA A 324 -25.29 -18.70 -14.44
CA ALA A 324 -24.38 -19.83 -14.63
C ALA A 324 -23.73 -19.87 -16.03
N SER A 325 -24.45 -19.45 -17.07
CA SER A 325 -23.90 -19.36 -18.44
C SER A 325 -23.20 -18.04 -18.76
N ARG A 326 -23.72 -16.91 -18.28
CA ARG A 326 -23.31 -15.55 -18.74
C ARG A 326 -22.37 -14.81 -17.79
N VAL A 327 -22.28 -15.21 -16.51
CA VAL A 327 -21.52 -14.47 -15.47
C VAL A 327 -20.55 -15.36 -14.70
N GLN A 328 -20.93 -16.61 -14.37
CA GLN A 328 -20.04 -17.55 -13.67
C GLN A 328 -18.65 -17.73 -14.32
N PRO A 329 -18.48 -17.70 -15.66
CA PRO A 329 -17.14 -17.72 -16.28
C PRO A 329 -16.27 -16.50 -15.94
N SER A 330 -16.89 -15.36 -15.59
CA SER A 330 -16.22 -14.10 -15.29
C SER A 330 -15.82 -13.93 -13.82
N ILE A 331 -16.16 -14.82 -12.89
CA ILE A 331 -15.91 -14.58 -11.45
C ILE A 331 -14.74 -15.36 -10.85
N GLN A 332 -13.98 -16.10 -11.67
CA GLN A 332 -12.88 -16.95 -11.18
C GLN A 332 -11.78 -16.15 -10.48
N VAL A 333 -11.28 -15.06 -11.07
CA VAL A 333 -10.29 -14.18 -10.42
C VAL A 333 -10.91 -13.47 -9.21
N PRO A 334 -12.09 -12.82 -9.28
CA PRO A 334 -12.75 -12.25 -8.10
C PRO A 334 -12.91 -13.18 -6.89
N THR A 335 -13.32 -14.45 -7.07
CA THR A 335 -13.47 -15.39 -5.94
C THR A 335 -12.12 -15.96 -5.47
N GLN A 336 -11.07 -15.95 -6.30
CA GLN A 336 -9.77 -16.52 -5.95
C GLN A 336 -8.74 -15.48 -5.48
N CYS A 337 -8.88 -14.20 -5.85
CA CYS A 337 -7.94 -13.12 -5.50
C CYS A 337 -8.53 -12.07 -4.55
N GLY A 338 -9.85 -12.03 -4.36
CA GLY A 338 -10.49 -10.96 -3.60
C GLY A 338 -10.81 -9.72 -4.44
N ASN A 339 -11.18 -8.62 -3.78
CA ASN A 339 -11.43 -7.35 -4.44
C ASN A 339 -10.10 -6.71 -4.86
N MET A 340 -9.99 -6.31 -6.12
CA MET A 340 -8.79 -5.63 -6.66
C MET A 340 -9.10 -4.17 -7.03
N TYR A 341 -10.09 -3.55 -6.36
CA TYR A 341 -10.66 -2.23 -6.62
C TYR A 341 -10.73 -1.87 -8.13
N CYS A 342 -9.89 -0.96 -8.64
CA CYS A 342 -9.87 -0.58 -10.07
C CYS A 342 -9.62 -1.76 -11.01
N GLY A 343 -8.78 -2.71 -10.61
CA GLY A 343 -8.47 -3.92 -11.37
C GLY A 343 -9.60 -4.96 -11.33
N SER A 344 -10.57 -4.86 -10.42
CA SER A 344 -11.57 -5.91 -10.16
C SER A 344 -12.45 -6.23 -11.38
N VAL A 345 -13.03 -5.21 -12.04
CA VAL A 345 -13.87 -5.41 -13.25
C VAL A 345 -13.07 -5.97 -14.44
N TYR A 346 -11.79 -5.65 -14.53
CA TYR A 346 -10.90 -6.16 -15.58
C TYR A 346 -10.33 -7.55 -15.24
N GLY A 347 -10.21 -7.91 -13.96
CA GLY A 347 -10.00 -9.29 -13.50
C GLY A 347 -11.19 -10.19 -13.83
N SER A 348 -12.41 -9.64 -13.75
CA SER A 348 -13.61 -10.34 -14.23
C SER A 348 -13.57 -10.61 -15.74
N LEU A 349 -13.12 -9.64 -16.54
CA LEU A 349 -12.88 -9.83 -17.98
C LEU A 349 -11.76 -10.85 -18.26
N CYS A 350 -10.64 -10.80 -17.52
CA CYS A 350 -9.56 -11.79 -17.64
C CYS A 350 -10.05 -13.21 -17.34
N SER A 351 -10.95 -13.37 -16.37
CA SER A 351 -11.58 -14.66 -16.05
C SER A 351 -12.41 -15.18 -17.22
N LEU A 352 -13.25 -14.33 -17.81
CA LEU A 352 -14.09 -14.68 -18.96
C LEU A 352 -13.24 -15.12 -20.16
N LEU A 353 -12.20 -14.35 -20.47
CA LEU A 353 -11.27 -14.61 -21.59
C LEU A 353 -10.43 -15.88 -21.38
N ALA A 354 -10.23 -16.33 -20.14
CA ALA A 354 -9.50 -17.56 -19.83
C ALA A 354 -10.40 -18.80 -19.70
N ASN A 355 -11.71 -18.65 -19.51
CA ASN A 355 -12.65 -19.76 -19.25
C ASN A 355 -13.59 -20.08 -20.43
N ILE A 356 -13.72 -19.20 -21.42
CA ILE A 356 -14.51 -19.44 -22.65
C ILE A 356 -13.56 -19.46 -23.85
N SER A 357 -13.81 -20.36 -24.82
CA SER A 357 -12.93 -20.48 -25.98
C SER A 357 -12.99 -19.25 -26.87
N SER A 358 -11.91 -19.01 -27.64
CA SER A 358 -11.89 -17.93 -28.64
C SER A 358 -12.95 -18.09 -29.72
N GLN A 359 -13.43 -19.31 -29.98
CA GLN A 359 -14.47 -19.58 -30.97
C GLN A 359 -15.86 -19.26 -30.42
N ASP A 360 -16.13 -19.62 -29.16
CA ASP A 360 -17.41 -19.34 -28.50
C ASP A 360 -17.58 -17.85 -28.17
N LEU A 361 -16.46 -17.12 -27.99
CA LEU A 361 -16.41 -15.68 -27.82
C LEU A 361 -16.55 -14.88 -29.12
N GLU A 362 -16.29 -15.43 -30.31
CA GLU A 362 -16.26 -14.61 -31.53
C GLU A 362 -17.66 -14.12 -31.95
N GLY A 363 -17.77 -12.82 -32.26
CA GLY A 363 -19.04 -12.14 -32.52
C GLY A 363 -19.86 -11.79 -31.27
N LYS A 364 -19.41 -12.15 -30.07
CA LYS A 364 -20.16 -11.99 -28.81
C LYS A 364 -20.09 -10.59 -28.23
N ARG A 365 -21.17 -10.16 -27.58
CA ARG A 365 -21.21 -8.94 -26.78
C ARG A 365 -20.97 -9.24 -25.30
N ILE A 366 -19.97 -8.58 -24.73
CA ILE A 366 -19.63 -8.61 -23.30
C ILE A 366 -20.09 -7.30 -22.66
N GLY A 367 -21.01 -7.38 -21.70
CA GLY A 367 -21.40 -6.24 -20.87
C GLY A 367 -20.41 -6.02 -19.73
N MET A 368 -20.15 -4.75 -19.39
CA MET A 368 -19.12 -4.34 -18.44
C MET A 368 -19.72 -3.34 -17.45
N PHE A 369 -19.98 -3.76 -16.21
CA PHE A 369 -20.43 -2.85 -15.13
C PHE A 369 -19.27 -2.47 -14.22
N SER A 370 -18.87 -1.19 -14.26
CA SER A 370 -17.87 -0.61 -13.38
C SER A 370 -18.53 0.30 -12.36
N TYR A 371 -18.11 0.20 -11.11
CA TYR A 371 -18.55 1.02 -9.99
C TYR A 371 -17.34 1.42 -9.14
N GLY A 372 -17.40 2.58 -8.52
CA GLY A 372 -16.53 3.00 -7.42
C GLY A 372 -17.29 3.97 -6.53
N SER A 373 -17.19 3.79 -5.23
CA SER A 373 -17.87 4.59 -4.20
C SER A 373 -17.53 6.08 -4.22
N GLY A 374 -18.37 6.90 -3.58
CA GLY A 374 -18.26 8.37 -3.60
C GLY A 374 -19.34 9.15 -4.38
N LEU A 375 -20.01 8.67 -5.44
CA LEU A 375 -19.81 7.48 -6.27
C LEU A 375 -19.80 7.81 -7.77
N ALA A 376 -19.07 7.01 -8.55
CA ALA A 376 -19.06 7.04 -10.01
C ALA A 376 -19.18 5.63 -10.59
N SER A 377 -19.99 5.48 -11.64
CA SER A 377 -20.30 4.17 -12.23
C SER A 377 -20.64 4.25 -13.71
N SER A 378 -20.48 3.13 -14.43
CA SER A 378 -20.91 2.98 -15.82
C SER A 378 -21.15 1.53 -16.21
N LEU A 379 -22.24 1.30 -16.95
CA LEU A 379 -22.43 0.13 -17.79
C LEU A 379 -22.00 0.46 -19.23
N PHE A 380 -21.12 -0.35 -19.80
CA PHE A 380 -20.69 -0.27 -21.19
C PHE A 380 -20.53 -1.67 -21.80
N SER A 381 -20.10 -1.79 -23.05
CA SER A 381 -19.89 -3.09 -23.69
C SER A 381 -18.70 -3.15 -24.64
N PHE A 382 -18.20 -4.36 -24.81
CA PHE A 382 -17.31 -4.76 -25.89
C PHE A 382 -18.03 -5.76 -26.82
N THR A 383 -17.71 -5.72 -28.11
CA THR A 383 -18.00 -6.79 -29.07
C THR A 383 -16.70 -7.45 -29.49
N VAL A 384 -16.61 -8.77 -29.37
CA VAL A 384 -15.44 -9.54 -29.85
C VAL A 384 -15.54 -9.70 -31.37
N LYS A 385 -14.52 -9.26 -32.10
CA LYS A 385 -14.45 -9.26 -33.58
C LYS A 385 -13.24 -9.99 -34.16
N GLY A 386 -12.52 -10.74 -33.33
CA GLY A 386 -11.36 -11.54 -33.74
C GLY A 386 -10.83 -12.37 -32.57
N SER A 387 -9.84 -13.22 -32.86
CA SER A 387 -9.39 -14.23 -31.91
C SER A 387 -8.84 -13.65 -30.59
N THR A 388 -9.27 -14.27 -29.49
CA THR A 388 -8.76 -14.04 -28.13
C THR A 388 -7.80 -15.15 -27.66
N GLU A 389 -7.46 -16.13 -28.51
CA GLU A 389 -6.69 -17.33 -28.12
C GLU A 389 -5.32 -16.97 -27.53
N ASN A 390 -4.58 -16.06 -28.19
CA ASN A 390 -3.30 -15.58 -27.67
C ASN A 390 -3.48 -14.83 -26.33
N ILE A 391 -4.58 -14.09 -26.13
CA ILE A 391 -4.85 -13.42 -24.86
C ILE A 391 -5.06 -14.44 -23.73
N ALA A 392 -5.93 -15.43 -23.95
CA ALA A 392 -6.19 -16.51 -22.99
C ALA A 392 -4.89 -17.25 -22.61
N LYS A 393 -4.09 -17.60 -23.62
CA LYS A 393 -2.79 -18.27 -23.49
C LYS A 393 -1.74 -17.45 -22.73
N GLN A 394 -1.67 -16.14 -22.97
CA GLN A 394 -0.71 -15.26 -22.29
C GLN A 394 -1.14 -14.97 -20.85
N LEU A 395 -2.44 -14.88 -20.56
CA LEU A 395 -2.95 -14.66 -19.21
C LEU A 395 -2.61 -15.82 -18.25
N ASP A 396 -2.71 -17.09 -18.70
CA ASP A 396 -2.41 -18.33 -17.95
C ASP A 396 -3.12 -18.44 -16.58
N ILE A 397 -4.38 -17.97 -16.51
CA ILE A 397 -5.08 -17.71 -15.24
C ILE A 397 -5.13 -18.92 -14.31
N GLN A 398 -5.61 -20.08 -14.78
CA GLN A 398 -5.84 -21.25 -13.95
C GLN A 398 -4.53 -21.73 -13.31
N ASN A 399 -3.53 -21.99 -14.15
CA ASN A 399 -2.19 -22.38 -13.72
C ASN A 399 -1.53 -21.35 -12.78
N ARG A 400 -1.77 -20.04 -12.95
CA ARG A 400 -1.20 -19.00 -12.07
C ARG A 400 -1.91 -18.91 -10.73
N LEU A 401 -3.24 -19.07 -10.70
CA LEU A 401 -4.01 -19.10 -9.45
C LEU A 401 -3.63 -20.30 -8.58
N GLU A 402 -3.39 -21.45 -9.20
CA GLU A 402 -2.95 -22.71 -8.55
C GLU A 402 -1.51 -22.65 -8.02
N LYS A 403 -0.60 -21.94 -8.69
CA LYS A 403 0.81 -21.78 -8.29
C LYS A 403 1.03 -20.85 -7.08
N ARG A 404 -0.02 -20.23 -6.53
CA ARG A 404 0.10 -19.32 -5.37
C ARG A 404 0.36 -20.06 -4.07
N ARG A 405 1.15 -19.43 -3.20
CA ARG A 405 1.35 -19.84 -1.81
C ARG A 405 0.08 -19.53 -1.00
N VAL A 406 -0.75 -20.56 -0.77
CA VAL A 406 -1.79 -20.49 0.26
C VAL A 406 -1.11 -20.46 1.63
N VAL A 407 -1.50 -19.52 2.50
CA VAL A 407 -0.99 -19.40 3.87
C VAL A 407 -2.12 -19.49 4.90
N ALA A 408 -1.74 -19.76 6.15
CA ALA A 408 -2.67 -19.71 7.29
C ALA A 408 -3.08 -18.26 7.63
N PRO A 409 -4.29 -18.03 8.19
CA PRO A 409 -4.78 -16.69 8.53
C PRO A 409 -3.86 -15.86 9.44
N GLU A 410 -3.12 -16.51 10.34
CA GLU A 410 -2.13 -15.89 11.22
C GLU A 410 -1.03 -15.17 10.42
N VAL A 411 -0.57 -15.80 9.33
CA VAL A 411 0.45 -15.23 8.44
C VAL A 411 -0.13 -14.07 7.64
N TYR A 412 -1.39 -14.15 7.21
CA TYR A 412 -2.05 -13.02 6.57
C TYR A 412 -2.17 -11.82 7.52
N ASP A 413 -2.51 -12.04 8.80
CA ASP A 413 -2.55 -10.97 9.79
C ASP A 413 -1.15 -10.39 10.07
N GLU A 414 -0.12 -11.23 10.16
CA GLU A 414 1.28 -10.80 10.28
C GLU A 414 1.70 -9.90 9.10
N MET A 415 1.38 -10.29 7.86
CA MET A 415 1.71 -9.48 6.68
C MET A 415 0.90 -8.17 6.62
N CYS A 416 -0.35 -8.16 7.10
CA CYS A 416 -1.10 -6.91 7.31
C CYS A 416 -0.38 -5.99 8.31
N ASN A 417 0.09 -6.53 9.44
CA ASN A 417 0.78 -5.77 10.48
C ASN A 417 2.15 -5.25 10.01
N LEU A 418 2.88 -6.00 9.17
CA LEU A 418 4.10 -5.51 8.51
C LEU A 418 3.79 -4.33 7.57
N ARG A 419 2.72 -4.44 6.79
CA ARG A 419 2.27 -3.40 5.87
C ARG A 419 1.82 -2.13 6.58
N GLU A 420 1.08 -2.26 7.69
CA GLU A 420 0.70 -1.15 8.57
C GLU A 420 1.95 -0.45 9.16
N GLN A 421 2.95 -1.23 9.62
CA GLN A 421 4.24 -0.69 10.08
C GLN A 421 5.06 -0.01 8.97
N ALA A 422 4.84 -0.34 7.70
CA ALA A 422 5.53 0.27 6.56
C ALA A 422 4.84 1.55 6.04
N HIS A 423 3.59 1.79 6.43
CA HIS A 423 2.81 2.91 5.93
C HIS A 423 3.37 4.25 6.45
N LEU A 424 3.43 5.25 5.55
CA LEU A 424 4.09 6.55 5.74
C LEU A 424 5.50 6.55 6.35
N GLN A 425 6.24 5.43 6.30
CA GLN A 425 7.62 5.42 6.79
C GLN A 425 8.61 6.00 5.77
N LYS A 426 9.66 6.62 6.31
CA LYS A 426 10.90 7.02 5.61
C LYS A 426 12.09 6.39 6.32
N ASP A 427 13.25 6.34 5.67
CA ASP A 427 14.43 5.61 6.14
C ASP A 427 14.11 4.12 6.45
N PHE A 428 13.16 3.56 5.69
CA PHE A 428 12.53 2.26 5.91
C PHE A 428 13.10 1.20 4.97
N THR A 429 13.49 0.06 5.53
CA THR A 429 13.83 -1.15 4.78
C THR A 429 12.75 -2.20 5.02
N PRO A 430 12.02 -2.66 3.99
CA PRO A 430 10.99 -3.68 4.15
C PRO A 430 11.53 -4.98 4.75
N LYS A 431 10.73 -5.59 5.62
CA LYS A 431 11.05 -6.79 6.40
C LYS A 431 10.55 -8.07 5.73
N GLY A 432 9.54 -7.97 4.87
CA GLY A 432 8.94 -9.07 4.11
C GLY A 432 9.97 -9.85 3.30
N SER A 433 9.71 -11.15 3.12
CA SER A 433 10.69 -12.05 2.52
C SER A 433 10.64 -11.99 1.00
N VAL A 434 11.73 -11.53 0.39
CA VAL A 434 11.91 -11.49 -1.07
C VAL A 434 11.77 -12.89 -1.71
N ASP A 435 11.82 -13.99 -0.95
CA ASP A 435 11.61 -15.36 -1.45
C ASP A 435 10.15 -15.78 -1.59
N THR A 436 9.18 -15.00 -1.09
CA THR A 436 7.76 -15.18 -1.46
C THR A 436 7.47 -14.58 -2.84
N ILE A 437 8.22 -13.55 -3.24
CA ILE A 437 8.07 -12.84 -4.51
C ILE A 437 8.42 -13.77 -5.69
N VAL A 438 7.55 -13.82 -6.70
CA VAL A 438 7.74 -14.68 -7.87
C VAL A 438 8.65 -14.03 -8.93
N PRO A 439 9.43 -14.84 -9.68
CA PRO A 439 10.30 -14.29 -10.71
C PRO A 439 9.58 -13.50 -11.81
N GLY A 440 10.04 -12.26 -12.04
CA GLY A 440 9.45 -11.28 -12.95
C GLY A 440 8.72 -10.13 -12.25
N THR A 441 8.40 -10.27 -10.97
CA THR A 441 7.77 -9.23 -10.14
C THR A 441 8.79 -8.18 -9.68
N TYR A 442 8.41 -6.90 -9.74
CA TYR A 442 9.11 -5.81 -9.05
C TYR A 442 8.76 -5.83 -7.55
N TYR A 443 9.72 -5.56 -6.68
CA TYR A 443 9.50 -5.42 -5.24
C TYR A 443 10.24 -4.21 -4.67
N LEU A 444 9.72 -3.67 -3.56
CA LEU A 444 10.29 -2.55 -2.82
C LEU A 444 11.56 -3.00 -2.07
N THR A 445 12.68 -2.30 -2.30
CA THR A 445 13.95 -2.55 -1.62
C THR A 445 14.18 -1.62 -0.43
N GLY A 446 13.70 -0.38 -0.52
CA GLY A 446 13.80 0.61 0.55
C GLY A 446 13.10 1.93 0.22
N ILE A 447 12.89 2.73 1.26
CA ILE A 447 12.38 4.10 1.22
C ILE A 447 13.38 4.98 1.99
N ASP A 448 13.93 6.03 1.38
CA ASP A 448 14.91 6.89 2.06
C ASP A 448 14.28 8.03 2.87
N SER A 449 15.12 8.83 3.54
CA SER A 449 14.74 10.03 4.32
C SER A 449 13.92 11.08 3.57
N MET A 450 13.85 11.02 2.24
CA MET A 450 13.08 11.89 1.36
C MET A 450 11.84 11.18 0.78
N PHE A 451 11.43 10.05 1.37
CA PHE A 451 10.34 9.18 0.90
C PHE A 451 10.55 8.59 -0.50
N ARG A 452 11.77 8.62 -1.05
CA ARG A 452 12.05 8.09 -2.39
C ARG A 452 12.12 6.56 -2.32
N ARG A 453 11.22 5.91 -3.06
CA ARG A 453 11.09 4.45 -3.10
C ARG A 453 12.01 3.83 -4.15
N SER A 454 12.75 2.80 -3.78
CA SER A 454 13.62 2.03 -4.67
C SER A 454 13.05 0.64 -4.94
N TYR A 455 13.20 0.15 -6.17
CA TYR A 455 12.64 -1.13 -6.61
C TYR A 455 13.67 -1.99 -7.33
N GLU A 456 13.58 -3.31 -7.13
CA GLU A 456 14.31 -4.33 -7.89
C GLU A 456 13.32 -5.30 -8.54
N VAL A 457 13.75 -6.00 -9.59
CA VAL A 457 13.00 -7.13 -10.14
C VAL A 457 13.48 -8.41 -9.46
N LYS A 458 12.56 -9.27 -9.01
CA LYS A 458 12.89 -10.64 -8.63
C LYS A 458 13.28 -11.38 -9.90
N HIS A 459 14.57 -11.46 -10.18
CA HIS A 459 15.07 -12.34 -11.24
C HIS A 459 14.76 -13.79 -10.86
N ARG A 460 14.68 -14.69 -11.85
CA ARG A 460 14.65 -16.13 -11.54
C ARG A 460 15.90 -16.44 -10.73
N ALA A 461 15.72 -16.97 -9.53
CA ALA A 461 16.78 -17.72 -8.88
C ALA A 461 17.23 -18.78 -9.90
N PHE A 462 18.45 -18.63 -10.42
CA PHE A 462 19.01 -19.60 -11.35
C PHE A 462 18.94 -20.97 -10.68
N GLN A 463 18.59 -22.01 -11.45
CA GLN A 463 18.67 -23.41 -10.98
C GLN A 463 20.13 -23.89 -10.89
N SER A 464 20.93 -23.13 -10.15
CA SER A 464 22.08 -23.65 -9.44
C SER A 464 21.52 -24.46 -8.27
N ALA A 465 21.57 -25.79 -8.35
CA ALA A 465 20.91 -26.70 -7.39
C ALA A 465 21.40 -26.54 -5.94
N TYR A 466 22.47 -25.76 -5.74
CA TYR A 466 22.99 -25.25 -4.48
C TYR A 466 21.96 -24.55 -3.59
N ILE A 467 21.25 -23.53 -4.08
CA ILE A 467 20.48 -22.62 -3.20
C ILE A 467 19.21 -23.28 -2.65
N ILE A 468 18.67 -24.28 -3.34
CA ILE A 468 17.49 -25.06 -2.90
C ILE A 468 17.78 -25.86 -1.61
N ILE A 469 19.05 -26.08 -1.25
CA ILE A 469 19.42 -26.68 0.04
C ILE A 469 19.48 -25.65 1.19
N PHE A 470 19.62 -24.35 0.91
CA PHE A 470 19.73 -23.33 1.95
C PHE A 470 18.39 -22.93 2.57
N THR A 471 17.45 -22.44 1.76
CA THR A 471 16.18 -21.91 2.30
C THR A 471 15.27 -23.02 2.89
N PHE A 472 15.56 -24.30 2.59
CA PHE A 472 14.90 -25.46 3.22
C PHE A 472 15.53 -25.91 4.55
N ILE A 473 16.60 -25.24 5.01
CA ILE A 473 17.33 -25.50 6.28
C ILE A 473 17.32 -24.21 7.13
N MET A 474 16.13 -23.65 7.31
CA MET A 474 15.80 -22.68 8.39
C MET A 474 14.69 -23.21 9.33
N GLY A 475 14.19 -24.41 9.06
CA GLY A 475 13.46 -25.27 10.02
C GLY A 475 14.30 -26.48 10.48
N LYS A 476 15.62 -26.41 10.28
CA LYS A 476 16.63 -27.40 10.66
C LYS A 476 17.93 -26.67 10.99
N GLU A 477 18.78 -27.29 11.79
CA GLU A 477 20.10 -26.78 12.14
C GLU A 477 20.95 -26.56 10.88
N LEU A 478 21.59 -25.40 10.78
CA LEU A 478 22.57 -25.12 9.72
C LEU A 478 23.76 -26.07 9.87
N GLY A 479 24.24 -26.62 8.75
CA GLY A 479 25.37 -27.56 8.77
C GLY A 479 26.65 -26.92 9.36
N PRO A 480 27.53 -27.71 9.99
CA PRO A 480 28.72 -27.17 10.65
C PRO A 480 29.59 -26.34 9.68
N GLY A 481 30.04 -25.18 10.14
CA GLY A 481 30.78 -24.18 9.35
C GLY A 481 29.95 -23.32 8.39
N VAL A 482 28.66 -23.60 8.18
CA VAL A 482 27.80 -22.78 7.31
C VAL A 482 27.65 -21.37 7.87
N GLY A 483 27.86 -20.36 7.02
CA GLY A 483 27.66 -18.96 7.36
C GLY A 483 28.85 -18.31 8.07
N PHE A 484 29.91 -19.06 8.40
CA PHE A 484 31.16 -18.53 8.93
C PHE A 484 31.76 -17.48 7.96
N GLU A 485 32.05 -16.28 8.46
CA GLU A 485 32.69 -15.20 7.69
C GLU A 485 34.16 -15.09 8.10
N PHE A 486 35.06 -15.18 7.11
CA PHE A 486 36.48 -14.97 7.33
C PHE A 486 36.76 -13.48 7.55
N PRO A 487 37.80 -13.11 8.32
CA PRO A 487 38.24 -11.73 8.45
C PRO A 487 38.45 -11.07 7.07
N SER A 488 37.84 -9.90 6.86
CA SER A 488 38.01 -9.14 5.63
C SER A 488 39.41 -8.56 5.54
N TYR A 489 39.99 -8.58 4.35
CA TYR A 489 41.33 -8.05 4.09
C TYR A 489 41.34 -7.10 2.89
N GLU A 490 42.22 -6.11 2.96
CA GLU A 490 42.40 -5.13 1.88
C GLU A 490 43.01 -5.81 0.63
N VAL A 491 42.63 -5.34 -0.56
CA VAL A 491 43.17 -5.81 -1.84
C VAL A 491 43.50 -4.63 -2.75
N LYS A 492 44.65 -4.67 -3.45
CA LYS A 492 45.14 -3.54 -4.28
C LYS A 492 45.71 -3.98 -5.63
N TRP A 493 45.42 -3.19 -6.66
CA TRP A 493 45.92 -3.36 -8.02
C TRP A 493 46.25 -2.03 -8.69
N LEU A 494 47.33 -2.04 -9.46
CA LEU A 494 47.76 -0.93 -10.31
C LEU A 494 47.44 -1.24 -11.78
N LYS A 495 47.51 -0.22 -12.66
CA LYS A 495 47.38 -0.43 -14.12
C LYS A 495 48.33 -1.51 -14.65
N ARG A 496 49.55 -1.61 -14.09
CA ARG A 496 50.55 -2.65 -14.37
C ARG A 496 50.00 -4.07 -14.17
N ASP A 497 49.22 -4.28 -13.12
CA ASP A 497 48.72 -5.61 -12.75
C ASP A 497 47.65 -6.08 -13.75
N LEU A 498 46.83 -5.14 -14.23
CA LEU A 498 45.82 -5.40 -15.28
C LEU A 498 46.48 -5.72 -16.64
N LEU A 499 47.53 -4.97 -17.01
CA LEU A 499 48.33 -5.21 -18.21
C LEU A 499 49.00 -6.60 -18.19
N LEU A 500 49.63 -6.94 -17.05
CA LEU A 500 50.25 -8.24 -16.81
C LEU A 500 49.23 -9.38 -16.94
N PHE A 501 48.07 -9.23 -16.29
CA PHE A 501 47.00 -10.22 -16.33
C PHE A 501 46.49 -10.44 -17.76
N ALA A 502 46.10 -9.37 -18.46
CA ALA A 502 45.59 -9.45 -19.83
C ALA A 502 46.59 -10.11 -20.80
N ASN A 503 47.87 -9.75 -20.70
CA ASN A 503 48.94 -10.38 -21.47
C ASN A 503 49.07 -11.88 -21.13
N SER A 504 49.11 -12.21 -19.83
CA SER A 504 49.30 -13.57 -19.34
C SER A 504 48.16 -14.55 -19.64
N ILE A 505 46.96 -14.07 -20.01
CA ILE A 505 45.81 -14.90 -20.41
C ILE A 505 45.64 -15.01 -21.94
N GLY A 506 46.45 -14.27 -22.72
CA GLY A 506 46.48 -14.37 -24.18
C GLY A 506 45.82 -13.23 -24.96
N ALA A 507 45.55 -12.07 -24.37
CA ALA A 507 45.05 -10.91 -25.12
C ALA A 507 46.10 -10.42 -26.16
N THR A 508 45.66 -10.13 -27.39
CA THR A 508 46.59 -9.90 -28.53
C THR A 508 46.54 -8.48 -29.11
N TYR A 509 47.71 -7.93 -29.40
CA TYR A 509 47.85 -6.78 -30.32
C TYR A 509 47.52 -7.20 -31.77
N PRO A 510 46.85 -6.35 -32.59
CA PRO A 510 46.34 -5.02 -32.26
C PRO A 510 44.91 -5.02 -31.68
N ASP A 511 44.16 -6.12 -31.87
CA ASP A 511 42.70 -6.16 -31.70
C ASP A 511 42.23 -5.89 -30.26
N GLU A 512 43.10 -6.09 -29.28
CA GLU A 512 42.78 -6.01 -27.84
C GLU A 512 43.65 -4.99 -27.10
N LEU A 513 44.11 -3.96 -27.82
CA LEU A 513 44.95 -2.88 -27.28
C LEU A 513 44.34 -2.16 -26.06
N HIS A 514 43.01 -2.17 -25.90
CA HIS A 514 42.30 -1.64 -24.73
C HIS A 514 42.51 -2.44 -23.44
N PHE A 515 43.00 -3.68 -23.51
CA PHE A 515 43.49 -4.43 -22.34
C PHE A 515 45.02 -4.36 -22.19
N LEU A 516 45.75 -3.90 -23.22
CA LEU A 516 47.21 -4.02 -23.33
C LEU A 516 47.96 -2.67 -23.34
N TYR A 517 47.26 -1.53 -23.23
CA TYR A 517 47.90 -0.20 -23.22
C TYR A 517 47.15 0.79 -22.33
N GLU A 518 47.82 1.28 -21.29
CA GLU A 518 47.29 2.08 -20.19
C GLU A 518 46.88 3.52 -20.54
N LEU A 519 47.24 3.96 -21.76
CA LEU A 519 46.87 5.23 -22.37
C LEU A 519 45.87 5.06 -23.54
N HIS A 520 45.36 3.84 -23.79
CA HIS A 520 44.26 3.64 -24.72
C HIS A 520 43.00 4.38 -24.20
N PRO A 521 42.25 5.12 -25.03
CA PRO A 521 41.10 5.92 -24.57
C PRO A 521 39.96 5.10 -23.96
N SER A 522 39.96 3.78 -24.18
CA SER A 522 39.05 2.81 -23.56
C SER A 522 39.80 1.77 -22.72
N PHE A 523 40.95 2.12 -22.13
CA PHE A 523 41.72 1.19 -21.28
C PHE A 523 40.85 0.67 -20.13
N ALA A 524 40.84 -0.64 -19.94
CA ALA A 524 39.94 -1.31 -19.00
C ALA A 524 40.60 -2.53 -18.34
N ALA A 525 40.09 -2.91 -17.17
CA ALA A 525 40.40 -4.21 -16.57
C ALA A 525 39.72 -5.33 -17.36
N PHE A 526 40.39 -6.48 -17.50
CA PHE A 526 39.71 -7.68 -17.96
C PHE A 526 38.74 -8.18 -16.86
N PRO A 527 37.46 -8.51 -17.15
CA PRO A 527 36.40 -8.58 -16.12
C PRO A 527 36.61 -9.63 -15.03
N THR A 528 37.37 -10.68 -15.32
CA THR A 528 37.65 -11.78 -14.38
C THR A 528 38.86 -11.56 -13.49
N TYR A 529 39.65 -10.49 -13.69
CA TYR A 529 40.83 -10.16 -12.88
C TYR A 529 40.64 -10.27 -11.35
N PRO A 530 39.49 -9.87 -10.77
CA PRO A 530 39.24 -10.00 -9.32
C PRO A 530 39.41 -11.40 -8.74
N ILE A 531 39.37 -12.47 -9.54
CA ILE A 531 39.59 -13.84 -9.07
C ILE A 531 41.02 -14.09 -8.54
N ILE A 532 41.99 -13.20 -8.84
CA ILE A 532 43.39 -13.31 -8.37
C ILE A 532 43.66 -12.46 -7.11
N LEU A 533 42.79 -11.49 -6.80
CA LEU A 533 42.93 -10.64 -5.61
C LEU A 533 42.98 -11.43 -4.28
N PRO A 534 42.29 -12.58 -4.11
CA PRO A 534 42.45 -13.45 -2.94
C PRO A 534 43.85 -14.07 -2.76
N PHE A 535 44.71 -14.05 -3.78
CA PHE A 535 46.10 -14.52 -3.71
C PHE A 535 47.07 -13.34 -3.61
N LYS A 536 46.82 -12.29 -4.42
CA LYS A 536 47.64 -11.08 -4.48
C LYS A 536 47.56 -10.19 -3.23
N HIS A 537 46.40 -10.13 -2.57
CA HIS A 537 46.11 -9.16 -1.51
C HIS A 537 46.49 -7.73 -1.93
N THR A 538 47.38 -7.05 -1.20
CA THR A 538 47.89 -5.71 -1.51
C THR A 538 49.30 -5.73 -2.10
N ASP A 539 49.94 -6.90 -2.15
CA ASP A 539 51.37 -7.07 -2.42
C ASP A 539 51.77 -6.64 -3.85
N GLN A 540 53.06 -6.32 -3.98
CA GLN A 540 53.73 -5.90 -5.21
C GLN A 540 54.98 -6.75 -5.53
N GLU A 541 55.20 -7.81 -4.73
CA GLU A 541 56.38 -8.69 -4.76
C GLU A 541 55.93 -10.16 -4.62
N VAL A 542 56.83 -11.12 -4.86
CA VAL A 542 56.57 -12.55 -4.65
C VAL A 542 56.44 -12.90 -3.17
N ILE A 543 55.57 -13.87 -2.85
CA ILE A 543 55.29 -14.28 -1.46
C ILE A 543 55.40 -15.81 -1.28
N ASP A 544 55.59 -16.25 -0.04
CA ASP A 544 55.47 -17.68 0.31
C ASP A 544 53.98 -18.06 0.29
N PHE A 545 53.62 -18.82 -0.73
CA PHE A 545 52.26 -19.31 -0.94
C PHE A 545 51.76 -20.20 0.21
N TYR A 546 52.61 -21.03 0.82
CA TYR A 546 52.18 -21.93 1.91
C TYR A 546 52.05 -21.19 3.24
N ALA A 547 52.89 -20.19 3.49
CA ALA A 547 52.72 -19.29 4.64
C ALA A 547 51.43 -18.46 4.52
N ARG A 548 51.12 -17.94 3.31
CA ARG A 548 49.86 -17.23 3.04
C ARG A 548 48.62 -18.13 3.10
N SER A 549 48.72 -19.37 2.61
CA SER A 549 47.59 -20.31 2.53
C SER A 549 47.31 -21.08 3.83
N ASN A 550 47.80 -20.62 4.99
CA ASN A 550 47.37 -21.15 6.28
C ASN A 550 45.96 -20.63 6.60
N ALA A 551 44.94 -21.43 6.26
CA ALA A 551 43.55 -21.08 6.49
C ALA A 551 43.23 -20.92 7.99
N GLU A 552 42.46 -19.88 8.31
CA GLU A 552 41.81 -19.74 9.61
C GLU A 552 40.87 -20.94 9.85
N PRO A 553 40.79 -21.49 11.09
CA PRO A 553 39.89 -22.58 11.40
C PRO A 553 38.43 -22.15 11.22
N ILE A 554 37.71 -22.79 10.29
CA ILE A 554 36.26 -22.64 10.18
C ILE A 554 35.62 -23.28 11.42
N GLU A 555 34.77 -22.54 12.13
CA GLU A 555 34.15 -23.02 13.36
C GLU A 555 33.22 -24.22 13.12
N GLY A 556 33.28 -25.21 14.03
CA GLY A 556 32.44 -26.41 13.99
C GLY A 556 32.88 -27.53 13.04
N VAL A 557 33.97 -27.36 12.26
CA VAL A 557 34.49 -28.40 11.34
C VAL A 557 35.96 -28.74 11.63
N PRO A 558 36.48 -29.90 11.17
CA PRO A 558 37.90 -30.25 11.34
C PRO A 558 38.84 -29.22 10.67
N LYS A 559 40.02 -28.98 11.26
CA LYS A 559 41.05 -28.18 10.58
C LYS A 559 41.63 -28.97 9.40
N PHE A 560 41.37 -28.49 8.19
CA PHE A 560 41.88 -29.09 6.95
C PHE A 560 43.28 -28.54 6.57
N ASP A 561 44.14 -29.42 6.04
CA ASP A 561 45.45 -29.08 5.47
C ASP A 561 45.29 -28.58 4.02
N THR A 562 45.62 -27.31 3.80
CA THR A 562 45.55 -26.64 2.49
C THR A 562 46.61 -27.13 1.50
N LYS A 563 47.64 -27.89 1.92
CA LYS A 563 48.63 -28.46 0.99
C LYS A 563 48.06 -29.56 0.09
N HIS A 564 46.89 -30.10 0.44
CA HIS A 564 46.18 -31.15 -0.30
C HIS A 564 44.81 -30.66 -0.83
N ILE A 565 44.67 -29.35 -1.06
CA ILE A 565 43.50 -28.76 -1.71
C ILE A 565 43.65 -28.79 -3.25
N LEU A 566 42.54 -28.98 -3.95
CA LEU A 566 42.38 -28.73 -5.38
C LEU A 566 41.20 -27.80 -5.61
N ASP A 567 41.29 -26.86 -6.56
CA ASP A 567 40.10 -26.14 -7.04
C ASP A 567 39.16 -27.15 -7.72
N GLY A 568 37.91 -27.22 -7.25
CA GLY A 568 36.84 -27.98 -7.87
C GLY A 568 36.14 -27.16 -8.95
N GLU A 569 35.53 -26.06 -8.56
CA GLU A 569 34.75 -25.17 -9.44
C GLU A 569 34.89 -23.72 -9.03
N ARG A 570 34.88 -22.81 -10.01
CA ARG A 570 34.92 -21.36 -9.82
C ARG A 570 33.87 -20.70 -10.72
N LYS A 571 33.03 -19.87 -10.10
CA LYS A 571 32.05 -18.97 -10.74
C LYS A 571 32.40 -17.53 -10.37
N ILE A 572 32.26 -16.59 -11.30
CA ILE A 572 32.26 -15.15 -11.03
C ILE A 572 31.07 -14.45 -11.69
N GLN A 573 30.54 -13.45 -11.00
CA GLN A 573 29.55 -12.49 -11.46
C GLN A 573 30.14 -11.08 -11.41
N VAL A 574 30.08 -10.38 -12.53
CA VAL A 574 30.61 -9.02 -12.73
C VAL A 574 29.46 -8.03 -12.59
N LEU A 575 29.30 -7.51 -11.37
CA LEU A 575 28.19 -6.62 -11.03
C LEU A 575 28.46 -5.20 -11.56
N LYS A 576 29.70 -4.72 -11.40
CA LYS A 576 30.17 -3.41 -11.86
C LYS A 576 31.50 -3.52 -12.62
N PRO A 577 31.78 -2.62 -13.59
CA PRO A 577 33.10 -2.51 -14.20
C PRO A 577 34.16 -2.21 -13.12
N LEU A 578 35.26 -2.98 -13.14
CA LEU A 578 36.38 -2.75 -12.23
C LEU A 578 37.16 -1.50 -12.65
N PRO A 579 37.50 -0.57 -11.73
CA PRO A 579 38.32 0.59 -12.08
C PRO A 579 39.75 0.16 -12.47
N VAL A 580 40.37 0.93 -13.35
CA VAL A 580 41.71 0.65 -13.92
C VAL A 580 42.87 0.69 -12.89
N THR A 581 42.57 1.09 -11.65
CA THR A 581 43.47 1.05 -10.50
C THR A 581 42.60 1.01 -9.23
N SER A 582 43.10 0.43 -8.15
CA SER A 582 42.53 0.63 -6.81
C SER A 582 43.07 1.89 -6.13
N ASP A 583 44.05 2.58 -6.73
CA ASP A 583 44.64 3.78 -6.13
C ASP A 583 43.58 4.87 -5.89
N GLY A 584 43.68 5.54 -4.74
CA GLY A 584 42.68 6.48 -4.25
C GLY A 584 41.35 5.88 -3.75
N ARG A 585 41.21 4.55 -3.62
CA ARG A 585 39.99 3.89 -3.07
C ARG A 585 40.34 2.67 -2.21
N LYS A 586 39.63 2.46 -1.09
CA LYS A 586 39.81 1.26 -0.26
C LYS A 586 38.94 0.09 -0.75
N PHE A 587 39.57 -0.95 -1.31
CA PHE A 587 38.90 -2.21 -1.65
C PHE A 587 39.21 -3.34 -0.66
N GLU A 588 38.18 -4.12 -0.32
CA GLU A 588 38.26 -5.28 0.57
C GLU A 588 37.73 -6.55 -0.09
N MET A 589 38.34 -7.69 0.24
CA MET A 589 37.78 -9.00 -0.01
C MET A 589 37.04 -9.48 1.23
N ARG A 590 35.74 -9.79 1.09
CA ARG A 590 34.89 -10.33 2.16
C ARG A 590 34.48 -11.75 1.78
N SER A 591 34.88 -12.75 2.58
CA SER A 591 34.72 -14.17 2.24
C SER A 591 33.82 -14.91 3.24
N LYS A 592 32.88 -15.72 2.76
CA LYS A 592 31.87 -16.42 3.57
C LYS A 592 31.71 -17.88 3.17
N VAL A 593 31.71 -18.79 4.14
CA VAL A 593 31.48 -20.22 3.92
C VAL A 593 30.01 -20.47 3.55
N LEU A 594 29.80 -20.99 2.34
CA LEU A 594 28.50 -21.45 1.85
C LEU A 594 28.24 -22.93 2.17
N GLY A 595 29.28 -23.72 2.47
CA GLY A 595 29.09 -25.11 2.84
C GLY A 595 30.38 -25.84 3.15
N VAL A 596 30.29 -26.87 3.99
CA VAL A 596 31.37 -27.82 4.24
C VAL A 596 30.77 -29.23 4.12
N TYR A 597 31.24 -30.01 3.16
CA TYR A 597 30.60 -31.26 2.75
C TYR A 597 31.54 -32.47 2.75
N ASP A 598 31.21 -33.49 3.53
CA ASP A 598 31.97 -34.74 3.59
C ASP A 598 31.60 -35.65 2.41
N LYS A 599 32.57 -35.92 1.53
CA LYS A 599 32.44 -36.84 0.38
C LYS A 599 33.12 -38.19 0.66
N GLY A 600 33.41 -38.51 1.93
CA GLY A 600 33.95 -39.78 2.43
C GLY A 600 35.44 -39.98 2.22
N LYS A 601 35.98 -39.61 1.04
CA LYS A 601 37.44 -39.61 0.75
C LYS A 601 38.04 -38.22 0.58
N ALA A 602 37.22 -37.18 0.71
CA ALA A 602 37.60 -35.77 0.63
C ALA A 602 36.52 -34.93 1.30
N THR A 603 36.87 -33.70 1.68
CA THR A 603 35.88 -32.66 2.05
C THR A 603 35.83 -31.60 0.95
N VAL A 604 34.64 -31.08 0.67
CA VAL A 604 34.45 -29.90 -0.17
C VAL A 604 34.08 -28.72 0.72
N VAL A 605 34.86 -27.63 0.67
CA VAL A 605 34.49 -26.35 1.27
C VAL A 605 34.06 -25.41 0.15
N GLU A 606 32.92 -24.77 0.30
CA GLU A 606 32.41 -23.77 -0.63
C GLU A 606 32.41 -22.39 0.00
N THR A 607 32.86 -21.39 -0.75
CA THR A 607 33.09 -20.04 -0.24
C THR A 607 32.67 -18.99 -1.27
N GLU A 608 31.81 -18.08 -0.84
CA GLU A 608 31.56 -16.82 -1.56
C GLU A 608 32.71 -15.85 -1.25
N GLN A 609 33.19 -15.14 -2.27
CA GLN A 609 34.16 -14.06 -2.14
C GLN A 609 33.58 -12.81 -2.82
N ARG A 610 33.38 -11.74 -2.05
CA ARG A 610 32.87 -10.45 -2.53
C ARG A 610 33.98 -9.42 -2.54
N LEU A 611 34.27 -8.84 -3.71
CA LEU A 611 35.08 -7.64 -3.83
C LEU A 611 34.20 -6.43 -3.53
N VAL A 612 34.48 -5.73 -2.45
CA VAL A 612 33.67 -4.62 -1.93
C VAL A 612 34.53 -3.35 -1.86
N ASP A 613 33.98 -2.23 -2.32
CA ASP A 613 34.49 -0.91 -1.96
C ASP A 613 34.09 -0.63 -0.51
N ALA A 614 35.08 -0.45 0.37
CA ALA A 614 34.88 -0.31 1.80
C ALA A 614 34.31 1.06 2.20
N GLU A 615 34.41 2.08 1.34
CA GLU A 615 33.91 3.43 1.60
C GLU A 615 32.44 3.58 1.20
N SER A 616 32.06 3.02 0.04
CA SER A 616 30.67 3.07 -0.46
C SER A 616 29.82 1.84 -0.11
N GLY A 617 30.45 0.76 0.35
CA GLY A 617 29.79 -0.54 0.60
C GLY A 617 29.47 -1.34 -0.67
N GLU A 618 29.76 -0.80 -1.86
CA GLU A 618 29.38 -1.40 -3.14
C GLU A 618 30.15 -2.69 -3.46
N THR A 619 29.45 -3.75 -3.84
CA THR A 619 30.08 -4.98 -4.33
C THR A 619 30.32 -4.89 -5.84
N TYR A 620 31.56 -5.08 -6.28
CA TYR A 620 31.97 -5.01 -7.69
C TYR A 620 31.90 -6.37 -8.38
N THR A 621 32.35 -7.43 -7.70
CA THR A 621 32.24 -8.81 -8.16
C THR A 621 31.87 -9.75 -7.03
N ARG A 622 31.09 -10.78 -7.35
CA ARG A 622 30.79 -11.91 -6.46
C ARG A 622 31.34 -13.18 -7.11
N ALA A 623 32.30 -13.84 -6.47
CA ALA A 623 32.81 -15.14 -6.88
C ALA A 623 32.32 -16.23 -5.92
N VAL A 624 32.15 -17.44 -6.42
CA VAL A 624 31.93 -18.65 -5.61
C VAL A 624 32.94 -19.70 -6.04
N GLY A 625 33.66 -20.27 -5.07
CA GLY A 625 34.63 -21.34 -5.29
C GLY A 625 34.31 -22.57 -4.45
N SER A 626 34.62 -23.75 -4.98
CA SER A 626 34.67 -25.01 -4.21
C SER A 626 36.09 -25.55 -4.13
N GLY A 627 36.60 -25.75 -2.91
CA GLY A 627 37.91 -26.35 -2.63
C GLY A 627 37.76 -27.81 -2.20
N PHE A 628 38.38 -28.73 -2.93
CA PHE A 628 38.40 -30.16 -2.63
C PHE A 628 39.65 -30.50 -1.80
N TYR A 629 39.47 -30.76 -0.51
CA TYR A 629 40.51 -31.24 0.39
C TYR A 629 40.64 -32.77 0.28
N VAL A 630 41.57 -33.20 -0.56
CA VAL A 630 41.75 -34.61 -0.94
C VAL A 630 42.31 -35.42 0.23
N GLY A 631 41.76 -36.60 0.47
CA GLY A 631 42.13 -37.48 1.59
C GLY A 631 41.52 -37.09 2.94
N GLN A 632 40.83 -35.94 3.02
CA GLN A 632 40.38 -35.31 4.27
C GLN A 632 38.85 -35.39 4.44
N GLY A 633 38.26 -36.54 4.15
CA GLY A 633 36.84 -36.85 4.40
C GLY A 633 36.68 -37.96 5.45
N GLY A 634 35.44 -38.38 5.70
CA GLY A 634 35.12 -39.44 6.65
C GLY A 634 34.99 -38.99 8.11
N TRP A 635 34.78 -37.69 8.35
CA TRP A 635 34.56 -37.10 9.67
C TRP A 635 33.07 -37.05 10.08
N GLY A 636 32.16 -37.46 9.18
CA GLY A 636 30.72 -37.57 9.48
C GLY A 636 29.88 -36.36 9.05
N GLY A 637 30.45 -35.45 8.26
CA GLY A 637 29.79 -34.23 7.80
C GLY A 637 28.62 -34.46 6.83
N PRO A 638 27.84 -33.40 6.54
CA PRO A 638 26.75 -33.48 5.58
C PRO A 638 27.28 -33.73 4.16
N LYS A 639 26.62 -34.59 3.37
CA LYS A 639 27.13 -34.99 2.04
C LYS A 639 27.01 -33.89 0.96
N GLY A 640 26.32 -32.80 1.24
CA GLY A 640 26.10 -31.67 0.32
C GLY A 640 25.21 -31.97 -0.89
N PRO A 641 24.88 -30.95 -1.71
CA PRO A 641 24.07 -31.11 -2.91
C PRO A 641 24.69 -32.04 -3.96
N LYS A 642 23.83 -32.52 -4.86
CA LYS A 642 24.24 -32.92 -6.22
C LYS A 642 24.33 -31.65 -7.06
N GLN A 643 25.47 -31.41 -7.68
CA GLN A 643 25.64 -30.22 -8.50
C GLN A 643 24.93 -30.37 -9.84
N PRO A 644 24.38 -29.30 -10.41
CA PRO A 644 23.79 -29.33 -11.75
C PRO A 644 24.89 -29.63 -12.78
N ASN A 645 24.49 -30.21 -13.91
CA ASN A 645 25.37 -30.47 -15.04
C ASN A 645 24.67 -29.96 -16.31
N TYR A 646 25.34 -29.13 -17.09
CA TYR A 646 24.84 -28.39 -18.25
C TYR A 646 25.57 -28.83 -19.54
N PRO A 647 25.36 -30.08 -20.01
CA PRO A 647 26.19 -30.67 -21.07
C PRO A 647 26.17 -29.85 -22.38
N PRO A 648 27.23 -30.00 -23.21
CA PRO A 648 27.32 -29.32 -24.50
C PRO A 648 26.17 -29.75 -25.43
N PRO A 649 25.71 -28.88 -26.33
CA PRO A 649 24.78 -29.26 -27.39
C PRO A 649 25.35 -30.40 -28.27
N THR A 650 24.49 -31.31 -28.73
CA THR A 650 24.86 -32.46 -29.59
C THR A 650 25.20 -32.10 -31.04
N ARG A 651 25.46 -30.82 -31.32
CA ARG A 651 25.78 -30.24 -32.63
C ARG A 651 27.22 -29.74 -32.67
N ASN A 652 27.73 -29.41 -33.85
CA ASN A 652 29.03 -28.74 -33.99
C ASN A 652 29.07 -27.40 -33.21
N PRO A 653 30.23 -26.99 -32.68
CA PRO A 653 30.42 -25.68 -32.05
C PRO A 653 30.27 -24.53 -33.07
N ASP A 654 29.88 -23.37 -32.58
CA ASP A 654 29.79 -22.12 -33.37
C ASP A 654 31.15 -21.41 -33.47
N HIS A 655 32.05 -21.67 -32.51
CA HIS A 655 33.43 -21.23 -32.56
C HIS A 655 34.34 -22.22 -31.84
N THR A 656 35.54 -22.44 -32.38
CA THR A 656 36.60 -23.21 -31.71
C THR A 656 37.84 -22.33 -31.66
N HIS A 657 38.29 -22.00 -30.45
CA HIS A 657 39.54 -21.27 -30.23
C HIS A 657 40.66 -22.25 -29.88
N VAL A 658 41.87 -22.01 -30.38
CA VAL A 658 43.04 -22.86 -30.14
C VAL A 658 44.16 -22.01 -29.53
N HIS A 659 44.59 -22.38 -28.33
CA HIS A 659 45.62 -21.68 -27.57
C HIS A 659 46.80 -22.62 -27.30
N GLN A 660 47.98 -22.30 -27.86
CA GLN A 660 49.21 -23.05 -27.61
C GLN A 660 49.89 -22.51 -26.36
N THR A 661 49.98 -23.31 -25.29
CA THR A 661 50.78 -22.94 -24.12
C THR A 661 52.27 -23.21 -24.37
N THR A 662 53.15 -22.59 -23.59
CA THR A 662 54.60 -22.83 -23.61
C THR A 662 55.06 -23.36 -22.25
N MET A 663 56.35 -23.67 -22.11
CA MET A 663 56.93 -24.06 -20.82
C MET A 663 56.85 -22.91 -19.80
N GLU A 664 56.93 -21.67 -20.29
CA GLU A 664 56.97 -20.43 -19.53
C GLU A 664 55.58 -19.91 -19.13
N THR A 665 54.49 -20.41 -19.73
CA THR A 665 53.11 -19.93 -19.47
C THR A 665 52.76 -19.91 -17.98
N ALA A 666 53.10 -20.98 -17.24
CA ALA A 666 52.88 -21.04 -15.79
C ALA A 666 53.79 -20.06 -15.00
N HIS A 667 55.03 -19.86 -15.47
CA HIS A 667 55.97 -18.91 -14.87
C HIS A 667 55.59 -17.45 -15.09
N LEU A 668 54.92 -17.12 -16.21
CA LEU A 668 54.33 -15.81 -16.45
C LEU A 668 53.07 -15.60 -15.60
N TYR A 669 52.14 -16.57 -15.63
CA TYR A 669 50.83 -16.39 -15.00
C TYR A 669 50.88 -16.29 -13.47
N ARG A 670 51.83 -16.98 -12.80
CA ARG A 670 52.01 -16.86 -11.33
C ARG A 670 52.30 -15.44 -10.85
N LEU A 671 52.86 -14.57 -11.69
CA LEU A 671 53.21 -13.19 -11.36
C LEU A 671 51.97 -12.31 -11.06
N ASN A 672 50.76 -12.79 -11.39
CA ASN A 672 49.51 -12.12 -11.00
C ASN A 672 49.19 -12.26 -9.49
N GLY A 673 49.77 -13.25 -8.79
CA GLY A 673 49.61 -13.44 -7.34
C GLY A 673 49.55 -14.90 -6.87
N ASP A 674 49.20 -15.86 -7.74
CA ASP A 674 49.19 -17.28 -7.39
C ASP A 674 50.58 -17.91 -7.56
N TYR A 675 51.37 -17.81 -6.48
CA TYR A 675 52.76 -18.25 -6.44
C TYR A 675 52.97 -19.73 -6.11
N ASN A 676 51.92 -20.56 -6.06
CA ASN A 676 51.98 -21.98 -5.67
C ASN A 676 53.14 -22.74 -6.38
N PRO A 677 54.08 -23.37 -5.62
CA PRO A 677 55.22 -24.09 -6.19
C PRO A 677 54.87 -25.19 -7.20
N LEU A 678 53.65 -25.74 -7.15
CA LEU A 678 53.14 -26.73 -8.11
C LEU A 678 53.18 -26.26 -9.58
N HIS A 679 53.26 -24.95 -9.80
CA HIS A 679 53.29 -24.28 -11.11
C HIS A 679 54.69 -23.79 -11.54
N ALA A 680 55.75 -24.13 -10.79
CA ALA A 680 57.12 -23.69 -11.08
C ALA A 680 58.22 -24.70 -10.71
N ASP A 681 58.02 -25.51 -9.66
CA ASP A 681 58.94 -26.55 -9.21
C ASP A 681 58.44 -27.93 -9.70
N PRO A 682 59.28 -28.76 -10.36
CA PRO A 682 58.90 -30.11 -10.74
C PRO A 682 58.67 -31.07 -9.56
N GLU A 683 59.24 -30.83 -8.37
CA GLU A 683 59.19 -31.77 -7.25
C GLU A 683 57.79 -31.94 -6.62
N PRO A 684 57.00 -30.89 -6.33
CA PRO A 684 55.60 -31.04 -5.91
C PRO A 684 54.77 -31.84 -6.92
N GLY A 685 54.89 -31.50 -8.21
CA GLY A 685 54.13 -32.15 -9.28
C GLY A 685 54.51 -33.62 -9.52
N LYS A 686 55.78 -34.00 -9.32
CA LYS A 686 56.19 -35.42 -9.25
C LYS A 686 55.56 -36.14 -8.05
N LYS A 687 55.63 -35.54 -6.85
CA LYS A 687 55.10 -36.13 -5.60
C LYS A 687 53.59 -36.32 -5.63
N MET A 688 52.86 -35.44 -6.33
CA MET A 688 51.41 -35.55 -6.55
C MET A 688 51.03 -36.43 -7.76
N GLY A 689 51.99 -37.04 -8.46
CA GLY A 689 51.74 -37.99 -9.55
C GLY A 689 51.51 -37.38 -10.93
N PHE A 690 51.61 -36.06 -11.10
CA PHE A 690 51.45 -35.39 -12.40
C PHE A 690 52.69 -35.54 -13.32
N GLY A 691 53.85 -35.82 -12.71
CA GLY A 691 55.13 -36.10 -13.40
C GLY A 691 56.01 -34.87 -13.65
N GLY A 692 55.56 -33.68 -13.25
CA GLY A 692 56.25 -32.40 -13.42
C GLY A 692 55.31 -31.25 -13.05
N PRO A 693 55.70 -29.97 -13.29
CA PRO A 693 54.84 -28.83 -13.05
C PRO A 693 53.56 -28.92 -13.90
N ILE A 694 52.47 -28.34 -13.39
CA ILE A 694 51.21 -28.18 -14.12
C ILE A 694 50.87 -26.69 -14.25
N ILE A 695 50.07 -26.33 -15.25
CA ILE A 695 49.53 -24.97 -15.39
C ILE A 695 48.45 -24.72 -14.33
N HIS A 696 48.34 -23.48 -13.85
CA HIS A 696 47.27 -23.04 -12.95
C HIS A 696 45.88 -23.36 -13.50
N GLY A 697 44.98 -23.91 -12.68
CA GLY A 697 43.56 -24.02 -13.05
C GLY A 697 42.99 -22.66 -13.49
N LEU A 698 43.28 -21.62 -12.69
CA LEU A 698 42.87 -20.24 -12.96
C LEU A 698 43.44 -19.65 -14.27
N PHE A 699 44.58 -20.12 -14.79
CA PHE A 699 45.02 -19.72 -16.14
C PHE A 699 44.04 -20.24 -17.19
N SER A 700 43.75 -21.55 -17.19
CA SER A 700 42.87 -22.18 -18.18
C SER A 700 41.43 -21.62 -18.12
N TRP A 701 41.00 -21.27 -16.90
CA TRP A 701 39.75 -20.58 -16.59
C TRP A 701 39.71 -19.18 -17.22
N ASN A 702 40.72 -18.34 -16.99
CA ASN A 702 40.74 -16.97 -17.53
C ASN A 702 41.04 -16.91 -19.04
N MET A 703 41.88 -17.81 -19.57
CA MET A 703 42.13 -17.94 -21.01
C MET A 703 40.86 -18.34 -21.77
N SER A 704 40.03 -19.24 -21.21
CA SER A 704 38.75 -19.59 -21.84
C SER A 704 37.69 -18.48 -21.68
N ALA A 705 37.69 -17.71 -20.58
CA ALA A 705 36.90 -16.48 -20.47
C ALA A 705 37.29 -15.44 -21.54
N HIS A 706 38.59 -15.27 -21.79
CA HIS A 706 39.12 -14.44 -22.86
C HIS A 706 38.71 -14.94 -24.25
N ALA A 707 38.85 -16.25 -24.53
CA ALA A 707 38.43 -16.85 -25.79
C ALA A 707 36.93 -16.62 -26.10
N ILE A 708 36.04 -16.78 -25.12
CA ILE A 708 34.60 -16.52 -25.30
C ILE A 708 34.32 -15.03 -25.48
N LEU A 709 34.92 -14.17 -24.65
CA LEU A 709 34.72 -12.73 -24.74
C LEU A 709 35.22 -12.16 -26.08
N LYS A 710 36.29 -12.73 -26.63
CA LYS A 710 36.80 -12.41 -27.97
C LYS A 710 35.88 -12.95 -29.07
N ALA A 711 35.52 -14.23 -29.01
CA ALA A 711 34.72 -14.91 -30.04
C ALA A 711 33.29 -14.35 -30.20
N PHE A 712 32.62 -14.01 -29.08
CA PHE A 712 31.23 -13.55 -29.10
C PHE A 712 31.05 -12.11 -28.60
N GLY A 713 31.72 -11.71 -27.51
CA GLY A 713 31.58 -10.35 -26.97
C GLY A 713 32.29 -9.24 -27.76
N GLY A 714 33.16 -9.60 -28.71
CA GLY A 714 34.02 -8.64 -29.42
C GLY A 714 35.04 -7.96 -28.51
N SER A 715 35.61 -8.71 -27.55
CA SER A 715 36.60 -8.29 -26.56
C SER A 715 36.19 -7.12 -25.63
N ARG A 716 34.92 -6.74 -25.60
CA ARG A 716 34.40 -5.63 -24.77
C ARG A 716 34.13 -6.04 -23.31
N PRO A 717 34.83 -5.49 -22.31
CA PRO A 717 34.73 -5.97 -20.92
C PRO A 717 33.30 -5.92 -20.33
N GLU A 718 32.49 -4.93 -20.70
CA GLU A 718 31.11 -4.79 -20.25
C GLU A 718 30.19 -5.94 -20.70
N ASN A 719 30.59 -6.70 -21.72
CA ASN A 719 29.81 -7.80 -22.28
C ASN A 719 29.92 -9.12 -21.49
N LEU A 720 30.90 -9.29 -20.59
CA LEU A 720 31.06 -10.51 -19.79
C LEU A 720 30.47 -10.33 -18.38
N LYS A 721 29.23 -10.81 -18.19
CA LYS A 721 28.49 -10.69 -16.91
C LYS A 721 28.69 -11.85 -15.94
N GLU A 722 28.72 -13.07 -16.44
CA GLU A 722 28.89 -14.28 -15.63
C GLU A 722 29.76 -15.28 -16.37
N PHE A 723 30.71 -15.88 -15.65
CA PHE A 723 31.60 -16.94 -16.13
C PHE A 723 31.69 -18.05 -15.08
N GLN A 724 31.43 -19.30 -15.46
CA GLN A 724 31.48 -20.47 -14.58
C GLN A 724 32.25 -21.61 -15.25
N ALA A 725 33.14 -22.22 -14.50
CA ALA A 725 33.90 -23.37 -14.96
C ALA A 725 34.36 -24.25 -13.80
N ARG A 726 34.36 -25.55 -14.06
CA ARG A 726 34.85 -26.60 -13.16
C ARG A 726 36.16 -27.18 -13.70
N PHE A 727 36.98 -27.74 -12.82
CA PHE A 727 38.23 -28.39 -13.17
C PHE A 727 38.05 -29.92 -13.13
N ALA A 728 38.64 -30.61 -14.12
CA ALA A 728 38.48 -32.05 -14.31
C ALA A 728 39.79 -32.81 -14.53
N ALA A 729 40.80 -32.15 -15.10
CA ALA A 729 42.13 -32.69 -15.33
C ALA A 729 43.19 -31.57 -15.24
N PRO A 730 44.43 -31.86 -14.81
CA PRO A 730 45.53 -30.91 -14.90
C PRO A 730 45.98 -30.71 -16.36
N VAL A 731 46.43 -29.49 -16.68
CA VAL A 731 47.07 -29.14 -17.96
C VAL A 731 48.58 -29.00 -17.73
N LYS A 732 49.41 -29.44 -18.67
CA LYS A 732 50.88 -29.33 -18.59
C LYS A 732 51.40 -28.13 -19.40
N PRO A 733 52.50 -27.49 -18.97
CA PRO A 733 53.20 -26.51 -19.80
C PRO A 733 53.60 -27.13 -21.15
N GLY A 734 53.24 -26.46 -22.24
CA GLY A 734 53.42 -26.97 -23.61
C GLY A 734 52.20 -27.67 -24.22
N ASP A 735 51.17 -28.00 -23.43
CA ASP A 735 49.91 -28.54 -23.96
C ASP A 735 49.22 -27.52 -24.89
N LYS A 736 48.62 -28.01 -25.97
CA LYS A 736 47.75 -27.20 -26.83
C LYS A 736 46.30 -27.35 -26.39
N LEU A 737 45.69 -26.23 -26.04
CA LEU A 737 44.30 -26.15 -25.57
C LEU A 737 43.35 -25.83 -26.72
N ILE A 738 42.24 -26.55 -26.78
CA ILE A 738 41.16 -26.37 -27.75
C ILE A 738 39.88 -26.06 -26.99
N THR A 739 39.36 -24.85 -27.15
CA THR A 739 38.12 -24.36 -26.52
C THR A 739 37.01 -24.34 -27.55
N ASP A 740 36.20 -25.40 -27.60
CA ASP A 740 34.97 -25.45 -28.40
C ASP A 740 33.86 -24.68 -27.69
N MET A 741 33.05 -23.91 -28.43
CA MET A 741 32.02 -23.02 -27.87
C MET A 741 30.71 -23.07 -28.65
N TRP A 742 29.58 -23.01 -27.94
CA TRP A 742 28.23 -23.05 -28.47
C TRP A 742 27.36 -21.95 -27.85
N ARG A 743 26.69 -21.16 -28.69
CA ARG A 743 25.50 -20.38 -28.34
C ARG A 743 24.32 -21.33 -28.11
N THR A 744 23.55 -21.16 -27.05
CA THR A 744 22.32 -21.96 -26.87
C THR A 744 21.07 -21.25 -27.39
N GLY A 745 21.11 -19.92 -27.54
CA GLY A 745 19.93 -19.10 -27.79
C GLY A 745 19.12 -18.76 -26.52
N ASP A 746 19.51 -19.27 -25.34
CA ASP A 746 18.87 -18.93 -24.08
C ASP A 746 19.32 -17.54 -23.61
N ILE A 747 18.55 -16.51 -23.98
CA ILE A 747 18.82 -15.12 -23.59
C ILE A 747 18.20 -14.83 -22.21
N ASN A 748 18.99 -14.25 -21.30
CA ASN A 748 18.56 -13.89 -19.96
C ASN A 748 17.75 -12.56 -19.93
N ALA A 749 17.21 -12.21 -18.77
CA ALA A 749 16.36 -11.01 -18.62
C ALA A 749 17.10 -9.65 -18.81
N GLU A 750 18.44 -9.66 -18.82
CA GLU A 750 19.31 -8.50 -19.12
C GLU A 750 19.77 -8.49 -20.59
N GLY A 751 19.28 -9.41 -21.43
CA GLY A 751 19.60 -9.47 -22.85
C GLY A 751 20.91 -10.19 -23.20
N PHE A 752 21.53 -10.95 -22.29
CA PHE A 752 22.75 -11.72 -22.56
C PHE A 752 22.44 -13.19 -22.91
N GLU A 753 23.04 -13.69 -24.00
CA GLU A 753 22.91 -15.07 -24.47
C GLU A 753 23.79 -16.09 -23.71
N GLU A 754 23.23 -17.25 -23.33
CA GLU A 754 23.98 -18.37 -22.76
C GLU A 754 24.94 -19.00 -23.78
N ILE A 755 26.20 -19.09 -23.36
CA ILE A 755 27.29 -19.80 -24.02
C ILE A 755 27.67 -21.03 -23.18
N ARG A 756 27.76 -22.19 -23.83
CA ARG A 756 28.43 -23.39 -23.30
C ARG A 756 29.75 -23.59 -24.03
N PHE A 757 30.73 -24.21 -23.40
CA PHE A 757 32.05 -24.41 -23.99
C PHE A 757 32.77 -25.58 -23.35
N ILE A 758 33.78 -26.17 -24.00
CA ILE A 758 34.63 -27.20 -23.40
C ILE A 758 36.07 -26.94 -23.79
N VAL A 759 36.97 -26.99 -22.80
CA VAL A 759 38.42 -26.94 -23.02
C VAL A 759 38.99 -28.37 -23.05
N LYS A 760 39.79 -28.68 -24.07
CA LYS A 760 40.40 -30.00 -24.31
C LYS A 760 41.90 -29.84 -24.56
N VAL A 761 42.69 -30.87 -24.25
CA VAL A 761 44.09 -30.98 -24.70
C VAL A 761 44.12 -31.74 -26.03
N GLU A 762 44.83 -31.21 -27.02
CA GLU A 762 45.00 -31.87 -28.33
C GLU A 762 45.72 -33.23 -28.18
N GLY A 763 45.25 -34.25 -28.91
CA GLY A 763 45.88 -35.59 -28.96
C GLY A 763 45.34 -36.64 -27.98
N VAL A 764 44.47 -36.27 -27.02
CA VAL A 764 43.83 -37.24 -26.11
C VAL A 764 42.57 -37.82 -26.77
N LEU A 765 42.62 -39.10 -27.18
CA LEU A 765 41.50 -39.85 -27.76
C LEU A 765 41.07 -41.02 -26.87
N LEU A 766 39.77 -41.31 -26.85
CA LEU A 766 39.08 -42.03 -25.77
C LEU A 766 39.33 -43.54 -25.72
N GLY A 767 39.52 -44.08 -24.51
CA GLY A 767 39.66 -45.51 -24.25
C GLY A 767 39.23 -45.94 -22.84
N MET A 768 37.91 -45.95 -22.59
CA MET A 768 37.19 -46.46 -21.40
C MET A 768 37.58 -45.90 -20.01
N ASN A 769 36.57 -45.46 -19.25
CA ASN A 769 36.62 -45.10 -17.82
C ASN A 769 37.53 -43.93 -17.40
N SER A 770 37.41 -42.77 -18.05
CA SER A 770 37.76 -41.48 -17.43
C SER A 770 36.80 -40.36 -17.84
N THR A 771 36.48 -39.49 -16.88
CA THR A 771 35.59 -38.32 -17.00
C THR A 771 35.98 -37.37 -18.13
N SER A 772 35.00 -36.91 -18.91
CA SER A 772 35.18 -35.76 -19.80
C SER A 772 35.39 -34.48 -18.99
N PRO A 773 36.37 -33.61 -19.32
CA PRO A 773 36.25 -32.18 -19.07
C PRO A 773 35.03 -31.69 -19.88
N VAL A 774 33.97 -31.10 -19.32
CA VAL A 774 33.89 -29.93 -18.42
C VAL A 774 34.34 -28.64 -19.11
N CYS A 775 33.36 -27.88 -19.61
CA CYS A 775 33.08 -26.57 -19.02
C CYS A 775 31.61 -26.18 -19.23
N GLU A 776 31.03 -25.36 -18.35
CA GLU A 776 29.58 -25.21 -18.25
C GLU A 776 29.17 -23.80 -17.78
N LYS A 777 28.63 -23.02 -18.72
CA LYS A 777 27.96 -21.69 -18.62
C LYS A 777 28.83 -20.42 -18.58
N THR A 778 28.50 -19.50 -19.49
CA THR A 778 28.94 -18.10 -19.56
C THR A 778 27.83 -17.29 -20.28
N PHE A 779 27.70 -15.98 -20.07
CA PHE A 779 26.62 -15.17 -20.69
C PHE A 779 27.16 -13.95 -21.45
N ILE A 780 27.07 -13.94 -22.80
CA ILE A 780 27.52 -12.81 -23.64
C ILE A 780 26.76 -12.65 -24.99
N LEU A 781 25.88 -11.64 -25.07
CA LEU A 781 25.82 -10.60 -26.13
C LEU A 781 24.46 -9.87 -26.10
N PRO A 782 24.40 -8.53 -26.11
CA PRO A 782 23.19 -7.81 -26.51
C PRO A 782 22.89 -8.02 -28.00
N SER A 783 21.63 -8.25 -28.35
CA SER A 783 21.19 -8.84 -29.63
C SER A 783 21.21 -7.91 -30.87
N HIS A 784 22.08 -6.89 -30.91
CA HIS A 784 22.10 -5.90 -31.99
C HIS A 784 23.50 -5.58 -32.58
N ARG A 785 23.55 -5.52 -33.91
CA ARG A 785 24.62 -5.05 -34.83
C ARG A 785 25.83 -5.97 -35.08
N VAL A 786 25.77 -6.67 -36.21
CA VAL A 786 26.92 -6.87 -37.12
C VAL A 786 26.60 -6.10 -38.42
N ILE A 787 27.63 -5.63 -39.13
CA ILE A 787 27.53 -4.51 -40.10
C ILE A 787 27.58 -4.97 -41.57
N ALA A 788 26.82 -4.29 -42.44
CA ALA A 788 27.07 -4.25 -43.88
C ALA A 788 27.06 -2.80 -44.43
N ARG A 789 28.27 -2.25 -44.64
CA ARG A 789 28.75 -1.23 -45.61
C ARG A 789 27.77 -0.15 -46.16
N GLY A 790 28.11 1.14 -46.23
CA GLY A 790 29.36 1.86 -45.90
C GLY A 790 29.52 3.18 -46.69
N SER A 791 30.65 3.88 -46.53
CA SER A 791 31.05 5.15 -47.22
C SER A 791 30.27 6.43 -46.79
N VAL A 792 30.80 7.66 -46.82
CA VAL A 792 32.18 8.18 -46.99
C VAL A 792 32.33 9.57 -46.29
N GLN A 793 33.58 10.06 -46.19
CA GLN A 793 34.11 11.40 -45.77
C GLN A 793 33.18 12.64 -45.94
N ARG A 794 33.36 13.83 -45.29
CA ARG A 794 34.64 14.55 -45.04
C ARG A 794 34.52 15.81 -44.11
N SER A 795 35.49 15.97 -43.20
CA SER A 795 36.07 17.20 -42.56
C SER A 795 35.33 18.58 -42.39
N ALA A 796 35.10 18.95 -41.11
CA ALA A 796 35.78 20.04 -40.34
C ALA A 796 35.48 21.57 -40.49
N ARG A 797 35.75 22.29 -39.37
CA ARG A 797 35.95 23.77 -39.15
C ARG A 797 34.69 24.68 -39.10
N ARG A 798 34.62 25.78 -38.31
CA ARG A 798 35.36 26.31 -37.11
C ARG A 798 34.65 27.59 -36.55
N TYR A 799 34.79 27.89 -35.24
CA TYR A 799 34.55 29.22 -34.56
C TYR A 799 33.11 29.79 -34.55
N ASN A 800 32.74 30.81 -33.76
CA ASN A 800 32.98 31.10 -32.31
C ASN A 800 32.05 32.25 -31.78
N SER A 801 31.75 32.25 -30.47
CA SER A 801 31.52 33.40 -29.55
C SER A 801 30.55 34.60 -29.83
N SER A 802 29.67 34.86 -28.83
CA SER A 802 29.28 36.18 -28.23
C SER A 802 28.43 37.23 -29.01
N ALA A 803 27.70 38.20 -28.40
CA ALA A 803 27.04 38.38 -27.07
C ALA A 803 26.24 39.72 -27.00
N ASN A 804 25.49 39.97 -25.89
CA ASN A 804 24.90 41.27 -25.42
C ASN A 804 23.64 41.83 -26.17
N ARG A 805 22.52 42.20 -25.51
CA ARG A 805 22.17 43.34 -24.58
C ARG A 805 21.92 44.70 -25.30
N ALA A 806 20.94 45.55 -24.97
CA ALA A 806 19.75 45.46 -24.09
C ALA A 806 18.77 46.67 -24.24
N SER A 807 17.57 46.56 -23.63
CA SER A 807 16.79 47.61 -22.91
C SER A 807 15.94 48.69 -23.64
N SER A 808 14.95 49.19 -22.86
CA SER A 808 14.18 50.46 -22.95
C SER A 808 12.74 50.45 -23.51
N GLN A 809 11.82 50.88 -22.64
CA GLN A 809 10.40 51.25 -22.84
C GLN A 809 10.29 52.82 -22.94
N PRO A 810 9.14 53.58 -22.87
CA PRO A 810 7.84 53.26 -22.23
C PRO A 810 6.53 53.95 -22.76
N ILE A 811 5.45 53.80 -21.97
CA ILE A 811 4.36 54.79 -21.69
C ILE A 811 3.11 54.85 -22.62
N ILE A 812 2.00 54.26 -22.11
CA ILE A 812 0.71 54.91 -21.71
C ILE A 812 -0.24 55.39 -22.84
N ALA A 813 -1.58 55.25 -22.73
CA ALA A 813 -2.38 55.41 -21.51
C ALA A 813 -3.38 54.28 -21.11
N MET A 814 -4.68 54.58 -21.17
CA MET A 814 -5.77 54.10 -20.30
C MET A 814 -7.09 54.12 -21.12
N LEU A 815 -8.29 53.71 -20.69
CA LEU A 815 -8.95 53.47 -19.39
C LEU A 815 -9.76 52.13 -19.48
N PHE A 816 -10.41 51.50 -18.48
CA PHE A 816 -10.50 51.39 -16.99
C PHE A 816 -11.70 50.41 -16.73
N THR A 817 -12.11 49.85 -15.58
CA THR A 817 -11.75 49.63 -14.14
C THR A 817 -12.78 48.55 -13.66
N LEU A 818 -12.78 47.80 -12.55
CA LEU A 818 -11.96 47.39 -11.38
C LEU A 818 -12.79 46.25 -10.70
N PRO A 819 -12.31 45.46 -9.72
CA PRO A 819 -10.94 45.06 -9.37
C PRO A 819 -10.78 43.52 -9.24
N SER A 820 -9.56 43.04 -8.99
CA SER A 820 -9.30 41.64 -8.59
C SER A 820 -9.30 41.47 -7.06
N ALA A 821 -10.24 40.67 -6.55
CA ALA A 821 -10.25 40.10 -5.20
C ALA A 821 -11.03 38.78 -5.20
N LEU A 822 -10.84 37.94 -4.17
CA LEU A 822 -11.51 36.63 -3.98
C LEU A 822 -11.26 35.57 -5.08
N LEU A 823 -10.19 34.77 -4.92
CA LEU A 823 -10.35 33.32 -4.72
C LEU A 823 -9.18 32.54 -4.03
N PRO A 824 -8.39 33.11 -3.08
CA PRO A 824 -7.47 32.31 -2.25
C PRO A 824 -8.11 31.82 -0.93
N THR A 825 -9.36 31.36 -0.95
CA THR A 825 -10.10 30.85 0.23
C THR A 825 -11.12 29.79 -0.18
N LEU A 826 -10.66 28.54 -0.35
CA LEU A 826 -11.50 27.32 -0.44
C LEU A 826 -10.68 26.06 -0.10
N LEU A 827 -9.76 26.22 0.85
CA LEU A 827 -9.11 25.17 1.63
C LEU A 827 -9.60 25.34 3.08
N LEU A 828 -9.62 24.25 3.85
CA LEU A 828 -10.30 24.08 5.14
C LEU A 828 -11.81 23.76 5.00
N LEU A 829 -12.41 23.27 6.09
CA LEU A 829 -13.81 22.79 6.23
C LEU A 829 -14.18 21.45 5.55
N SER A 830 -13.20 20.57 5.31
CA SER A 830 -13.44 19.13 5.14
C SER A 830 -13.47 18.44 6.50
N ASN A 831 -14.56 17.76 6.82
CA ASN A 831 -14.96 17.50 8.20
C ASN A 831 -15.12 16.00 8.49
N PRO A 832 -14.48 15.46 9.54
CA PRO A 832 -14.67 14.08 9.99
C PRO A 832 -16.13 13.66 10.13
N SER A 833 -16.37 12.37 9.93
CA SER A 833 -17.67 11.72 10.12
C SER A 833 -17.42 10.52 11.02
N THR A 834 -17.80 10.63 12.30
CA THR A 834 -18.07 9.45 13.12
C THR A 834 -19.39 8.82 12.66
N ALA A 835 -19.80 7.70 13.28
CA ALA A 835 -21.21 7.37 13.33
C ALA A 835 -21.97 8.57 13.92
N TYR A 836 -22.95 9.09 13.18
CA TYR A 836 -23.68 10.30 13.52
C TYR A 836 -24.95 10.39 12.65
N LYS A 837 -25.97 9.63 13.00
CA LYS A 837 -27.26 9.58 12.31
C LYS A 837 -28.14 10.72 12.85
N PRO A 838 -28.60 11.67 12.01
CA PRO A 838 -29.45 12.74 12.48
C PRO A 838 -30.74 12.20 13.11
N LEU A 839 -31.12 12.71 14.28
CA LEU A 839 -32.37 12.40 14.95
C LEU A 839 -33.53 12.76 14.02
N SER A 840 -34.61 11.98 13.99
CA SER A 840 -35.79 12.39 13.22
C SER A 840 -36.51 13.58 13.87
N ASP A 841 -37.31 14.31 13.09
CA ASP A 841 -38.09 15.44 13.58
C ASP A 841 -39.09 15.04 14.68
N ALA A 842 -39.45 13.75 14.77
CA ALA A 842 -40.25 13.20 15.86
C ALA A 842 -39.44 13.05 17.16
N PHE A 843 -38.20 12.56 17.07
CA PHE A 843 -37.30 12.46 18.23
C PHE A 843 -36.91 13.87 18.72
N LEU A 844 -36.55 14.80 17.83
CA LEU A 844 -36.24 16.19 18.22
C LEU A 844 -37.38 16.86 19.00
N ARG A 845 -38.64 16.50 18.74
CA ARG A 845 -39.82 16.97 19.49
C ARG A 845 -40.02 16.28 20.85
N ALA A 846 -39.37 15.15 21.09
CA ALA A 846 -39.42 14.41 22.35
C ALA A 846 -38.32 14.80 23.35
N ILE A 847 -37.31 15.58 22.93
CA ILE A 847 -36.28 16.11 23.83
C ILE A 847 -36.91 17.18 24.75
N PRO A 848 -36.91 16.99 26.08
CA PRO A 848 -37.51 17.94 27.02
C PRO A 848 -36.65 19.21 27.17
N SER A 849 -37.28 20.30 27.59
CA SER A 849 -36.58 21.46 28.18
C SER A 849 -36.20 21.14 29.65
N PRO A 850 -35.24 21.85 30.27
CA PRO A 850 -35.06 21.80 31.71
C PRO A 850 -36.15 22.59 32.47
N ASP A 851 -36.96 23.40 31.78
CA ASP A 851 -38.00 24.27 32.35
C ASP A 851 -37.46 25.09 33.55
N ALA A 852 -38.09 24.98 34.71
CA ALA A 852 -37.69 25.65 35.95
C ALA A 852 -36.51 25.00 36.68
N ALA A 853 -35.97 23.86 36.21
CA ALA A 853 -34.85 23.19 36.87
C ALA A 853 -33.57 24.07 36.90
N ILE A 854 -33.46 25.00 35.97
CA ILE A 854 -32.37 25.96 35.80
C ILE A 854 -32.80 27.42 36.08
N ASP A 855 -33.86 27.66 36.85
CA ASP A 855 -34.13 29.01 37.35
C ASP A 855 -33.00 29.46 38.31
N TYR A 856 -32.62 30.73 38.25
CA TYR A 856 -31.51 31.27 39.05
C TYR A 856 -31.87 31.54 40.52
N LYS A 857 -33.17 31.57 40.88
CA LYS A 857 -33.66 31.93 42.22
C LYS A 857 -33.85 30.70 43.10
N ASP A 858 -34.54 29.70 42.57
CA ASP A 858 -34.91 28.47 43.28
C ASP A 858 -34.79 27.21 42.41
N GLY A 859 -34.26 27.32 41.19
CA GLY A 859 -34.07 26.20 40.28
C GLY A 859 -33.04 25.20 40.81
N PRO A 860 -33.42 23.92 41.02
CA PRO A 860 -32.61 22.94 41.75
C PRO A 860 -31.27 22.58 41.14
N LEU A 861 -31.00 22.87 39.85
CA LEU A 861 -29.69 22.63 39.23
C LEU A 861 -28.76 23.83 39.37
N LEU A 862 -29.28 25.03 39.11
CA LEU A 862 -28.48 26.25 38.95
C LEU A 862 -28.32 27.06 40.25
N ALA A 863 -29.42 27.33 40.96
CA ALA A 863 -29.39 28.22 42.12
C ALA A 863 -28.37 27.82 43.21
N PRO A 864 -28.13 26.52 43.51
CA PRO A 864 -27.10 26.12 44.48
C PRO A 864 -25.65 26.37 44.03
N LEU A 865 -25.40 26.58 42.73
CA LEU A 865 -24.08 26.92 42.20
C LEU A 865 -23.79 28.43 42.25
N LEU A 866 -24.81 29.28 42.35
CA LEU A 866 -24.70 30.76 42.31
C LEU A 866 -24.16 31.36 43.62
N ILE A 867 -23.00 30.85 44.05
CA ILE A 867 -22.24 31.25 45.23
C ILE A 867 -20.75 31.41 44.88
N PRO A 868 -19.99 32.27 45.60
CA PRO A 868 -18.54 32.35 45.40
C PRO A 868 -17.86 31.05 45.79
N ARG A 869 -17.13 30.43 44.87
CA ARG A 869 -16.66 29.03 44.95
C ARG A 869 -15.20 28.86 44.55
N VAL A 870 -14.39 29.88 44.83
CA VAL A 870 -12.92 29.93 44.70
C VAL A 870 -12.26 28.68 45.34
N PRO A 871 -11.21 28.08 44.74
CA PRO A 871 -10.63 26.85 45.27
C PRO A 871 -10.10 26.98 46.70
N GLY A 872 -10.36 25.95 47.52
CA GLY A 872 -10.03 25.92 48.95
C GLY A 872 -11.02 26.65 49.87
N THR A 873 -12.15 27.16 49.37
CA THR A 873 -13.16 27.88 50.18
C THR A 873 -14.37 27.02 50.57
N PRO A 874 -15.13 27.39 51.63
CA PRO A 874 -16.38 26.70 51.97
C PRO A 874 -17.44 26.70 50.86
N GLY A 875 -17.45 27.71 49.99
CA GLY A 875 -18.38 27.78 48.86
C GLY A 875 -18.05 26.76 47.76
N GLN A 876 -16.76 26.51 47.51
CA GLN A 876 -16.32 25.41 46.65
C GLN A 876 -16.83 24.07 47.17
N ILE A 877 -16.70 23.81 48.48
CA ILE A 877 -17.17 22.57 49.12
C ILE A 877 -18.69 22.41 48.96
N LEU A 878 -19.48 23.50 49.00
CA LEU A 878 -20.93 23.45 48.76
C LEU A 878 -21.25 23.13 47.29
N ALA A 879 -20.54 23.71 46.32
CA ALA A 879 -20.69 23.37 44.91
C ALA A 879 -20.32 21.90 44.61
N GLN A 880 -19.20 21.42 45.17
CA GLN A 880 -18.79 20.00 45.10
C GLN A 880 -19.85 19.06 45.69
N GLN A 881 -20.43 19.41 46.85
CA GLN A 881 -21.49 18.65 47.49
C GLN A 881 -22.77 18.62 46.66
N HIS A 882 -23.15 19.73 46.04
CA HIS A 882 -24.31 19.83 45.16
C HIS A 882 -24.17 18.92 43.93
N LEU A 883 -23.06 19.05 43.19
CA LEU A 883 -22.77 18.23 42.01
C LEU A 883 -22.78 16.74 42.35
N VAL A 884 -22.08 16.32 43.41
CA VAL A 884 -22.05 14.91 43.83
C VAL A 884 -23.41 14.41 44.29
N SER A 885 -24.15 15.20 45.08
CA SER A 885 -25.47 14.79 45.57
C SER A 885 -26.43 14.54 44.41
N TYR A 886 -26.45 15.43 43.42
CA TYR A 886 -27.28 15.30 42.23
C TYR A 886 -27.06 13.98 41.48
N PHE A 887 -25.81 13.66 41.11
CA PHE A 887 -25.53 12.40 40.41
C PHE A 887 -25.79 11.17 41.29
N GLN A 888 -25.63 11.26 42.62
CA GLN A 888 -25.96 10.16 43.53
C GLN A 888 -27.47 9.92 43.71
N THR A 889 -28.32 10.97 43.69
CA THR A 889 -29.77 10.81 43.91
C THR A 889 -30.56 10.64 42.62
N GLU A 890 -30.23 11.40 41.57
CA GLU A 890 -31.00 11.43 40.32
C GLU A 890 -30.47 10.43 39.28
N LEU A 891 -29.17 10.12 39.31
CA LEU A 891 -28.48 9.35 38.26
C LEU A 891 -27.62 8.20 38.81
N PRO A 892 -28.15 7.31 39.66
CA PRO A 892 -27.38 6.29 40.40
C PRO A 892 -26.68 5.22 39.53
N ALA A 893 -26.94 5.21 38.21
CA ALA A 893 -26.21 4.37 37.25
C ALA A 893 -24.88 4.99 36.77
N TRP A 894 -24.58 6.23 37.17
CA TRP A 894 -23.36 6.95 36.80
C TRP A 894 -22.27 6.74 37.86
N ASN A 895 -21.06 6.41 37.42
CA ASN A 895 -19.89 6.29 38.28
C ASN A 895 -19.32 7.68 38.62
N ILE A 896 -19.01 7.94 39.88
CA ILE A 896 -18.49 9.22 40.36
C ILE A 896 -17.10 9.00 40.96
N SER A 897 -16.12 9.81 40.54
CA SER A 897 -14.75 9.77 41.06
C SER A 897 -14.13 11.16 41.15
N TRP A 898 -13.19 11.35 42.08
CA TRP A 898 -12.45 12.60 42.28
C TRP A 898 -11.01 12.42 41.86
N GLN A 899 -10.45 13.41 41.14
CA GLN A 899 -9.01 13.57 40.99
C GLN A 899 -8.56 14.80 41.79
N ASN A 900 -7.72 14.58 42.79
CA ASN A 900 -7.33 15.58 43.77
C ASN A 900 -5.83 15.88 43.63
N SER A 901 -5.47 17.16 43.72
CA SER A 901 -4.09 17.63 43.66
C SER A 901 -3.92 18.92 44.48
N THR A 902 -2.70 19.44 44.54
CA THR A 902 -2.42 20.73 45.17
C THR A 902 -1.48 21.56 44.30
N SER A 903 -1.50 22.88 44.48
CA SER A 903 -0.47 23.78 43.98
C SER A 903 -0.35 25.00 44.87
N THR A 904 0.84 25.59 44.94
CA THR A 904 0.97 27.01 45.28
C THR A 904 0.36 27.90 44.18
N THR A 905 -0.16 29.05 44.59
CA THR A 905 -0.64 30.14 43.70
C THR A 905 0.04 31.47 44.11
N PRO A 906 0.03 32.53 43.28
CA PRO A 906 0.65 33.82 43.63
C PRO A 906 0.16 34.40 44.97
N THR A 907 -1.13 34.25 45.28
CA THR A 907 -1.75 34.78 46.50
C THR A 907 -1.61 33.85 47.73
N SER A 908 -1.35 32.55 47.51
CA SER A 908 -1.18 31.54 48.57
C SER A 908 0.05 31.75 49.48
N ARG A 909 1.01 32.59 49.05
CA ARG A 909 2.29 32.88 49.75
C ARG A 909 3.11 31.63 50.09
N GLY A 910 3.12 30.64 49.20
CA GLY A 910 3.85 29.38 49.37
C GLY A 910 3.11 28.32 50.16
N THR A 911 1.80 28.51 50.38
CA THR A 911 0.91 27.48 50.92
C THR A 911 0.36 26.67 49.75
N GLU A 912 0.36 25.34 49.85
CA GLU A 912 -0.36 24.47 48.92
C GLU A 912 -1.87 24.66 49.07
N LEU A 913 -2.57 25.05 48.00
CA LEU A 913 -4.03 25.05 47.94
C LEU A 913 -4.54 23.76 47.28
N PRO A 914 -5.67 23.18 47.73
CA PRO A 914 -6.25 21.98 47.15
C PRO A 914 -7.04 22.30 45.87
N PHE A 915 -6.89 21.44 44.87
CA PHE A 915 -7.68 21.44 43.64
C PHE A 915 -8.29 20.04 43.40
N ALA A 916 -9.58 19.97 43.09
CA ALA A 916 -10.35 18.73 43.04
C ALA A 916 -11.28 18.68 41.81
N ASN A 917 -10.88 17.94 40.78
CA ASN A 917 -11.70 17.72 39.58
C ASN A 917 -12.70 16.58 39.82
N LEU A 918 -13.97 16.79 39.47
CA LEU A 918 -15.02 15.79 39.53
C LEU A 918 -15.16 15.08 38.18
N VAL A 919 -15.02 13.76 38.18
CA VAL A 919 -15.10 12.90 36.98
C VAL A 919 -16.29 11.96 37.13
N VAL A 920 -17.31 12.17 36.30
CA VAL A 920 -18.53 11.35 36.26
C VAL A 920 -18.58 10.56 34.94
N LYS A 921 -19.00 9.30 34.98
CA LYS A 921 -19.02 8.40 33.81
C LYS A 921 -20.28 7.54 33.71
N ARG A 922 -20.76 7.34 32.48
CA ARG A 922 -21.80 6.39 32.10
C ARG A 922 -21.28 5.44 31.02
N GLU A 923 -20.45 4.48 31.46
CA GLU A 923 -19.89 3.41 30.63
C GLU A 923 -20.91 2.24 30.49
N PRO A 924 -20.86 1.40 29.42
CA PRO A 924 -21.75 0.26 29.26
C PRO A 924 -21.55 -0.82 30.35
N PRO A 925 -22.60 -1.50 30.85
CA PRO A 925 -22.51 -2.39 32.01
C PRO A 925 -21.53 -3.58 31.91
N TRP A 926 -21.14 -3.97 30.69
CA TRP A 926 -20.26 -5.10 30.42
C TRP A 926 -18.77 -4.74 30.24
N VAL A 927 -18.40 -3.45 30.21
CA VAL A 927 -17.03 -3.05 29.88
C VAL A 927 -16.06 -3.26 31.04
N SER A 928 -14.81 -3.61 30.73
CA SER A 928 -13.72 -3.53 31.71
C SER A 928 -13.29 -2.07 31.93
N LYS A 929 -12.72 -1.75 33.12
CA LYS A 929 -12.16 -0.42 33.39
C LYS A 929 -11.23 0.02 32.26
N GLY A 930 -11.51 1.18 31.65
CA GLY A 930 -10.67 1.75 30.59
C GLY A 930 -10.97 1.25 29.17
N GLN A 931 -11.98 0.40 28.99
CA GLN A 931 -12.35 -0.17 27.68
C GLN A 931 -13.27 0.74 26.86
N ALA A 932 -14.18 1.50 27.48
CA ALA A 932 -15.16 2.30 26.77
C ALA A 932 -14.55 3.52 26.04
N ASN A 933 -15.17 3.90 24.93
CA ASN A 933 -14.95 5.15 24.21
C ASN A 933 -15.91 6.23 24.76
N LEU A 934 -15.42 7.43 25.04
CA LEU A 934 -16.13 8.44 25.82
C LEU A 934 -16.27 9.77 25.08
N LEU A 935 -17.51 10.17 24.76
CA LEU A 935 -17.80 11.59 24.57
C LEU A 935 -17.66 12.27 25.93
N THR A 936 -16.77 13.26 26.00
CA THR A 936 -16.43 13.94 27.25
C THR A 936 -16.97 15.36 27.20
N LEU A 937 -17.98 15.65 28.02
CA LEU A 937 -18.55 16.98 28.19
C LEU A 937 -17.88 17.66 29.40
N VAL A 938 -17.57 18.95 29.30
CA VAL A 938 -16.69 19.64 30.24
C VAL A 938 -17.20 21.04 30.54
N ALA A 939 -17.11 21.43 31.80
CA ALA A 939 -17.13 22.82 32.26
C ALA A 939 -16.18 22.93 33.46
N HIS A 940 -15.63 24.12 33.73
CA HIS A 940 -15.08 24.39 35.06
C HIS A 940 -16.22 24.68 36.05
N TYR A 941 -15.98 24.54 37.36
CA TYR A 941 -17.00 24.82 38.40
C TYR A 941 -16.55 25.82 39.47
N ASP A 942 -15.30 26.27 39.45
CA ASP A 942 -14.79 27.27 40.39
C ASP A 942 -15.18 28.70 39.99
N SER A 943 -14.78 29.70 40.78
CA SER A 943 -15.01 31.12 40.46
C SER A 943 -13.83 31.99 40.90
N LYS A 944 -13.61 33.11 40.19
CA LYS A 944 -12.53 34.07 40.42
C LYS A 944 -12.35 34.49 41.87
N LEU A 945 -11.09 34.60 42.31
CA LEU A 945 -10.74 35.16 43.62
C LEU A 945 -11.03 36.67 43.73
N GLN A 946 -10.92 37.42 42.63
CA GLN A 946 -11.16 38.86 42.56
C GLN A 946 -11.94 39.23 41.29
N PRO A 947 -13.00 40.04 41.34
CA PRO A 947 -13.47 40.82 42.49
C PRO A 947 -14.06 39.95 43.62
N SER A 948 -13.85 40.39 44.87
CA SER A 948 -14.27 39.66 46.06
C SER A 948 -15.80 39.45 46.10
N GLY A 949 -16.24 38.20 45.93
CA GLY A 949 -17.65 37.84 45.89
C GLY A 949 -18.20 37.57 44.48
N PHE A 950 -17.35 37.56 43.46
CA PHE A 950 -17.68 37.10 42.11
C PHE A 950 -18.21 35.66 42.13
N ILE A 951 -19.26 35.41 41.34
CA ILE A 951 -19.94 34.10 41.25
C ILE A 951 -19.99 33.48 39.86
N GLY A 952 -19.48 34.13 38.81
CA GLY A 952 -19.38 33.55 37.46
C GLY A 952 -20.62 32.77 37.02
N ALA A 953 -21.75 33.47 36.86
CA ALA A 953 -23.03 32.85 36.56
C ALA A 953 -23.10 32.37 35.10
N THR A 954 -22.67 33.22 34.16
CA THR A 954 -22.49 32.86 32.75
C THR A 954 -21.26 31.98 32.58
N ASP A 955 -20.18 32.35 33.27
CA ASP A 955 -18.86 31.72 33.41
C ASP A 955 -18.97 30.18 33.57
N SER A 956 -19.13 29.67 34.81
CA SER A 956 -19.19 28.23 35.11
C SER A 956 -20.55 27.73 35.62
N ALA A 957 -21.35 28.55 36.29
CA ALA A 957 -22.56 28.05 36.96
C ALA A 957 -23.63 27.55 35.97
N ALA A 958 -23.90 28.31 34.90
CA ALA A 958 -24.84 27.91 33.86
C ALA A 958 -24.35 26.68 33.05
N PRO A 959 -23.10 26.63 32.51
CA PRO A 959 -22.55 25.41 31.91
C PRO A 959 -22.65 24.17 32.81
N CYS A 960 -22.30 24.29 34.10
CA CYS A 960 -22.44 23.17 35.05
C CYS A 960 -23.89 22.66 35.14
N ALA A 961 -24.86 23.56 35.29
CA ALA A 961 -26.27 23.21 35.36
C ALA A 961 -26.82 22.60 34.04
N MET A 962 -26.32 23.03 32.88
CA MET A 962 -26.62 22.41 31.59
C MET A 962 -26.17 20.94 31.57
N LEU A 963 -24.91 20.66 31.96
CA LEU A 963 -24.34 19.31 31.94
C LEU A 963 -25.09 18.36 32.88
N MET A 964 -25.52 18.84 34.05
CA MET A 964 -26.40 18.10 34.96
C MET A 964 -27.73 17.72 34.28
N HIS A 965 -28.42 18.67 33.65
CA HIS A 965 -29.68 18.40 32.95
C HIS A 965 -29.49 17.43 31.78
N ILE A 966 -28.48 17.66 30.93
CA ILE A 966 -28.19 16.83 29.75
C ILE A 966 -27.99 15.37 30.16
N ALA A 967 -27.23 15.12 31.24
CA ALA A 967 -27.04 13.77 31.79
C ALA A 967 -28.37 13.07 32.13
N LYS A 968 -29.33 13.81 32.72
CA LYS A 968 -30.67 13.30 33.06
C LYS A 968 -31.59 13.12 31.86
N VAL A 969 -31.43 13.90 30.79
CA VAL A 969 -32.16 13.69 29.53
C VAL A 969 -31.71 12.42 28.84
N ILE A 970 -30.40 12.15 28.79
CA ILE A 970 -29.84 11.05 27.99
C ILE A 970 -29.83 9.69 28.71
N ASP A 971 -29.79 9.64 30.05
CA ASP A 971 -29.70 8.38 30.81
C ASP A 971 -30.76 7.33 30.46
N PRO A 972 -32.08 7.63 30.31
CA PRO A 972 -33.06 6.61 29.94
C PRO A 972 -32.85 6.04 28.53
N TYR A 973 -32.36 6.85 27.58
CA TYR A 973 -32.05 6.39 26.22
C TYR A 973 -30.77 5.55 26.19
N ILE A 974 -29.74 5.97 26.95
CA ILE A 974 -28.51 5.19 27.16
C ILE A 974 -28.82 3.84 27.83
N GLN A 975 -29.70 3.83 28.84
CA GLN A 975 -30.12 2.60 29.50
C GLN A 975 -30.84 1.67 28.52
N ARG A 976 -31.79 2.19 27.72
CA ARG A 976 -32.45 1.41 26.66
C ARG A 976 -31.44 0.82 25.67
N MET A 977 -30.49 1.62 25.19
CA MET A 977 -29.43 1.16 24.27
C MET A 977 -28.63 0.01 24.89
N TYR A 978 -28.18 0.16 26.14
CA TYR A 978 -27.43 -0.89 26.82
C TYR A 978 -28.26 -2.16 27.04
N ASP A 979 -29.56 -2.05 27.34
CA ASP A 979 -30.44 -3.22 27.51
C ASP A 979 -30.69 -3.95 26.18
N GLU A 980 -30.86 -3.23 25.07
CA GLU A 980 -31.04 -3.83 23.73
C GLU A 980 -29.75 -4.49 23.21
N MET A 981 -28.60 -3.80 23.30
CA MET A 981 -27.29 -4.38 22.98
C MET A 981 -27.01 -5.65 23.79
N SER A 982 -27.26 -5.62 25.10
CA SER A 982 -27.12 -6.77 26.00
C SER A 982 -28.03 -7.94 25.61
N ALA A 983 -29.28 -7.66 25.21
CA ALA A 983 -30.22 -8.68 24.75
C ALA A 983 -29.80 -9.32 23.40
N LEU A 984 -29.16 -8.56 22.52
CA LEU A 984 -28.63 -9.03 21.23
C LEU A 984 -27.26 -9.73 21.36
N GLN A 985 -26.59 -9.61 22.51
CA GLN A 985 -25.19 -9.99 22.73
C GLN A 985 -24.20 -9.18 21.87
N GLU A 986 -24.53 -7.91 21.63
CA GLU A 986 -23.73 -6.93 20.90
C GLU A 986 -23.00 -6.01 21.89
N GLY A 987 -21.76 -5.63 21.56
CA GLY A 987 -20.84 -4.95 22.48
C GLY A 987 -19.71 -5.86 23.00
N GLY A 988 -18.91 -5.37 23.94
CA GLY A 988 -17.74 -6.05 24.49
C GLY A 988 -16.48 -5.88 23.64
N THR A 989 -16.49 -4.99 22.67
CA THR A 989 -15.34 -4.57 21.85
C THR A 989 -15.25 -3.07 21.83
N VAL A 990 -14.05 -2.50 22.07
CA VAL A 990 -13.80 -1.06 22.21
C VAL A 990 -14.52 -0.20 21.16
N ASP A 991 -14.46 -0.59 19.88
CA ASP A 991 -15.08 0.17 18.78
C ASP A 991 -16.62 0.27 18.86
N MET A 992 -17.29 -0.57 19.65
CA MET A 992 -18.74 -0.56 19.92
C MET A 992 -19.10 -0.09 21.34
N ASP A 993 -18.12 -0.03 22.25
CA ASP A 993 -18.34 0.22 23.68
C ASP A 993 -18.39 1.74 23.97
N MET A 994 -19.36 2.43 23.37
CA MET A 994 -19.56 3.88 23.52
C MET A 994 -20.22 4.23 24.86
N GLY A 995 -19.80 5.34 25.47
CA GLY A 995 -20.39 5.89 26.69
C GLY A 995 -20.12 7.39 26.85
N ILE A 996 -20.59 7.96 27.96
CA ILE A 996 -20.47 9.40 28.27
C ILE A 996 -19.56 9.62 29.47
N GLN A 997 -18.78 10.70 29.44
CA GLN A 997 -18.02 11.25 30.56
C GLN A 997 -18.39 12.72 30.75
N ILE A 998 -18.50 13.15 31.99
CA ILE A 998 -18.67 14.56 32.36
C ILE A 998 -17.54 14.94 33.31
N LEU A 999 -16.88 16.05 33.03
CA LEU A 999 -15.83 16.64 33.87
C LEU A 999 -16.32 17.98 34.40
N PHE A 1000 -16.28 18.14 35.72
CA PHE A 1000 -16.33 19.45 36.36
C PHE A 1000 -14.93 19.76 36.88
N LEU A 1001 -14.27 20.72 36.24
CA LEU A 1001 -12.86 21.05 36.47
C LEU A 1001 -12.71 22.20 37.48
N ASP A 1002 -11.55 22.26 38.13
CA ASP A 1002 -11.33 23.11 39.30
C ASP A 1002 -10.01 23.88 39.22
N GLY A 1003 -10.03 25.17 39.57
CA GLY A 1003 -8.88 26.05 39.38
C GLY A 1003 -8.60 26.30 37.90
N GLU A 1004 -9.61 26.41 37.05
CA GLU A 1004 -9.46 27.13 35.76
C GLU A 1004 -8.90 28.53 36.06
N GLU A 1005 -9.40 29.13 37.14
CA GLU A 1005 -9.26 30.55 37.40
C GLU A 1005 -7.88 31.02 37.86
N ALA A 1006 -7.55 32.25 37.44
CA ALA A 1006 -6.34 32.94 37.84
C ALA A 1006 -6.49 33.59 39.23
N PHE A 1007 -5.51 33.36 40.11
CA PHE A 1007 -5.51 33.92 41.47
C PHE A 1007 -5.00 35.36 41.52
N GLU A 1008 -4.20 35.80 40.53
CA GLU A 1008 -3.73 37.17 40.38
C GLU A 1008 -3.70 37.63 38.91
N ASN A 1009 -3.08 36.87 38.00
CA ASN A 1009 -2.95 37.23 36.58
C ASN A 1009 -2.91 35.99 35.67
N TRP A 1010 -3.85 35.92 34.72
CA TRP A 1010 -3.94 34.82 33.75
C TRP A 1010 -2.60 34.56 33.04
N SER A 1011 -2.04 33.38 33.27
CA SER A 1011 -0.75 32.96 32.70
C SER A 1011 -0.59 31.44 32.75
N ASP A 1012 0.37 30.89 32.00
CA ASP A 1012 0.71 29.45 31.94
C ASP A 1012 0.91 28.79 33.33
N THR A 1013 1.20 29.60 34.37
CA THR A 1013 1.42 29.20 35.76
C THR A 1013 0.37 29.68 36.77
N ASP A 1014 -0.54 30.60 36.39
CA ASP A 1014 -1.64 31.09 37.22
C ASP A 1014 -2.94 31.14 36.40
N SER A 1015 -3.55 29.97 36.33
CA SER A 1015 -4.75 29.52 35.61
C SER A 1015 -4.73 27.98 35.63
N LEU A 1016 -5.74 27.28 35.10
CA LEU A 1016 -5.69 25.89 34.61
C LEU A 1016 -5.04 24.85 35.55
N TYR A 1017 -5.17 25.01 36.87
CA TYR A 1017 -4.52 24.18 37.89
C TYR A 1017 -5.04 22.74 37.84
N GLY A 1018 -6.36 22.55 37.87
CA GLY A 1018 -7.00 21.24 37.82
C GLY A 1018 -6.83 20.53 36.48
N SER A 1019 -7.03 21.21 35.35
CA SER A 1019 -6.86 20.62 34.02
C SER A 1019 -5.41 20.23 33.71
N ARG A 1020 -4.41 21.05 34.06
CA ARG A 1020 -2.99 20.65 33.95
C ARG A 1020 -2.69 19.40 34.76
N SER A 1021 -3.20 19.35 36.00
CA SER A 1021 -3.04 18.21 36.90
C SER A 1021 -3.68 16.93 36.33
N LEU A 1022 -4.97 16.99 36.00
CA LEU A 1022 -5.76 15.87 35.50
C LEU A 1022 -5.21 15.33 34.17
N ALA A 1023 -4.94 16.21 33.21
CA ALA A 1023 -4.40 15.81 31.91
C ALA A 1023 -2.98 15.23 32.03
N GLN A 1024 -2.18 15.66 33.01
CA GLN A 1024 -0.86 15.08 33.27
C GLN A 1024 -0.96 13.71 33.95
N GLU A 1025 -1.82 13.55 34.96
CA GLU A 1025 -2.07 12.26 35.61
C GLU A 1025 -2.60 11.23 34.60
N TRP A 1026 -3.58 11.62 33.77
CA TRP A 1026 -4.18 10.77 32.73
C TRP A 1026 -3.27 10.50 31.54
N ALA A 1027 -2.18 11.26 31.34
CA ALA A 1027 -1.13 10.89 30.40
C ALA A 1027 -0.21 9.79 30.96
N SER A 1028 0.02 9.77 32.28
CA SER A 1028 0.87 8.77 32.95
C SER A 1028 0.13 7.50 33.37
N THR A 1029 -1.18 7.59 33.60
CA THR A 1029 -2.00 6.48 34.10
C THR A 1029 -2.33 5.51 32.98
N SER A 1030 -1.79 4.29 33.05
CA SER A 1030 -2.15 3.21 32.12
C SER A 1030 -3.46 2.54 32.54
N ASN A 1031 -4.39 2.40 31.60
CA ASN A 1031 -5.55 1.53 31.75
C ASN A 1031 -5.11 0.05 31.72
N PRO A 1032 -5.83 -0.87 32.39
CA PRO A 1032 -5.55 -2.30 32.31
C PRO A 1032 -5.82 -2.84 30.89
N PRO A 1033 -5.20 -3.96 30.49
CA PRO A 1033 -5.50 -4.58 29.20
C PRO A 1033 -6.92 -5.17 29.23
N SER A 1034 -7.81 -4.70 28.35
CA SER A 1034 -9.09 -5.39 28.14
C SER A 1034 -8.83 -6.74 27.45
N ALA A 1035 -9.33 -7.82 28.05
CA ALA A 1035 -9.16 -9.18 27.53
C ALA A 1035 -9.83 -9.41 26.16
N ALA A 1036 -10.83 -8.60 25.80
CA ALA A 1036 -11.49 -8.62 24.49
C ALA A 1036 -10.75 -7.75 23.46
N SER A 1037 -10.06 -6.69 23.89
CA SER A 1037 -9.38 -5.77 22.99
C SER A 1037 -7.96 -6.25 22.63
N LYS A 1038 -7.86 -6.96 21.49
CA LYS A 1038 -6.55 -7.39 20.92
C LYS A 1038 -5.62 -6.24 20.54
N PHE A 1039 -6.11 -4.99 20.53
CA PHE A 1039 -5.31 -3.78 20.43
C PHE A 1039 -5.45 -2.94 21.70
N TYR A 1040 -4.33 -2.45 22.23
CA TYR A 1040 -4.33 -1.45 23.30
C TYR A 1040 -4.65 -0.08 22.67
N GLN A 1041 -5.94 0.16 22.40
CA GLN A 1041 -6.46 1.40 21.82
C GLN A 1041 -6.55 2.46 22.94
N ASN A 1042 -7.34 2.17 23.97
CA ASN A 1042 -7.60 3.09 25.09
C ASN A 1042 -6.55 2.90 26.21
N ARG A 1043 -5.27 3.09 25.87
CA ARG A 1043 -4.08 2.85 26.73
C ARG A 1043 -4.08 3.63 28.04
N THR A 1044 -4.67 4.81 28.04
CA THR A 1044 -4.78 5.73 29.17
C THR A 1044 -6.17 6.37 29.19
N PRO A 1045 -6.60 7.01 30.30
CA PRO A 1045 -7.87 7.74 30.34
C PRO A 1045 -7.98 8.83 29.26
N LEU A 1046 -6.88 9.52 28.88
CA LEU A 1046 -6.90 10.46 27.75
C LEU A 1046 -7.35 9.79 26.45
N SER A 1047 -6.81 8.60 26.15
CA SER A 1047 -7.17 7.87 24.92
C SER A 1047 -8.56 7.22 24.95
N GLN A 1048 -9.32 7.28 26.06
CA GLN A 1048 -10.76 7.01 26.02
C GLN A 1048 -11.55 8.18 25.43
N ILE A 1049 -11.03 9.42 25.47
CA ILE A 1049 -11.75 10.62 25.06
C ILE A 1049 -11.87 10.63 23.53
N SER A 1050 -13.08 10.42 23.03
CA SER A 1050 -13.40 10.40 21.60
C SER A 1050 -13.69 11.80 21.05
N LEU A 1051 -14.19 12.68 21.91
CA LEU A 1051 -14.28 14.13 21.71
C LEU A 1051 -14.36 14.81 23.08
N PHE A 1052 -13.67 15.93 23.26
CA PHE A 1052 -13.73 16.78 24.45
C PHE A 1052 -14.55 18.04 24.11
N MET A 1053 -15.80 18.11 24.54
CA MET A 1053 -16.66 19.28 24.34
C MET A 1053 -16.64 20.15 25.59
N LEU A 1054 -16.14 21.38 25.45
CA LEU A 1054 -16.04 22.35 26.53
C LEU A 1054 -17.11 23.43 26.38
N LEU A 1055 -17.97 23.54 27.39
CA LEU A 1055 -19.02 24.55 27.52
C LEU A 1055 -18.55 25.60 28.51
N ASP A 1056 -18.49 26.86 28.07
CA ASP A 1056 -17.99 27.98 28.87
C ASP A 1056 -18.68 29.29 28.47
N LEU A 1057 -18.90 30.18 29.43
CA LEU A 1057 -19.59 31.48 29.31
C LEU A 1057 -21.04 31.43 28.78
N LEU A 1058 -21.70 30.26 28.81
CA LEU A 1058 -23.00 30.01 28.19
C LEU A 1058 -24.17 30.48 29.06
N GLY A 1059 -24.39 31.80 29.16
CA GLY A 1059 -25.56 32.34 29.87
C GLY A 1059 -26.15 33.68 29.39
N SER A 1060 -25.45 34.45 28.55
CA SER A 1060 -25.96 35.72 28.02
C SER A 1060 -26.88 35.55 26.80
N ALA A 1061 -27.85 36.45 26.64
CA ALA A 1061 -28.79 36.47 25.52
C ALA A 1061 -28.10 36.59 24.14
N SER A 1062 -28.59 35.83 23.15
CA SER A 1062 -28.09 35.87 21.76
C SER A 1062 -26.55 35.73 21.61
N PRO A 1063 -25.94 34.68 22.18
CA PRO A 1063 -24.51 34.43 22.06
C PRO A 1063 -24.13 34.11 20.61
N THR A 1064 -22.84 34.16 20.31
CA THR A 1064 -22.29 33.73 19.01
C THR A 1064 -21.07 32.87 19.27
N VAL A 1065 -21.21 31.57 19.07
CA VAL A 1065 -20.15 30.56 19.23
C VAL A 1065 -19.59 30.27 17.84
N PRO A 1066 -18.38 30.74 17.47
CA PRO A 1066 -17.75 30.42 16.19
C PRO A 1066 -17.12 29.02 16.22
N SER A 1067 -16.76 28.49 15.06
CA SER A 1067 -15.94 27.28 14.98
C SER A 1067 -14.46 27.61 15.20
N TYR A 1068 -13.85 27.07 16.26
CA TYR A 1068 -12.46 27.37 16.64
C TYR A 1068 -11.42 26.45 15.98
N PHE A 1069 -11.67 25.14 15.91
CA PHE A 1069 -10.65 24.16 15.49
C PHE A 1069 -11.01 23.45 14.17
N PRO A 1070 -10.06 23.31 13.21
CA PRO A 1070 -10.33 22.61 11.94
C PRO A 1070 -10.64 21.12 12.09
N THR A 1071 -10.12 20.46 13.13
CA THR A 1071 -10.25 19.01 13.36
C THR A 1071 -11.59 18.61 13.97
N THR A 1072 -12.27 19.53 14.66
CA THR A 1072 -13.59 19.32 15.29
C THR A 1072 -14.70 20.20 14.72
N HIS A 1073 -14.40 21.04 13.72
CA HIS A 1073 -15.39 21.80 12.95
C HIS A 1073 -16.54 20.93 12.40
N TRP A 1074 -16.36 19.61 12.28
CA TRP A 1074 -17.43 18.67 11.94
C TRP A 1074 -18.52 18.61 13.00
N ALA A 1075 -18.16 18.39 14.26
CA ALA A 1075 -19.08 18.38 15.39
C ALA A 1075 -19.75 19.75 15.56
N TYR A 1076 -19.01 20.84 15.28
CA TYR A 1076 -19.59 22.18 15.16
C TYR A 1076 -20.68 22.28 14.07
N ARG A 1077 -20.45 21.75 12.86
CA ARG A 1077 -21.50 21.73 11.81
C ARG A 1077 -22.73 20.93 12.25
N HIS A 1078 -22.53 19.85 13.00
CA HIS A 1078 -23.65 19.06 13.52
C HIS A 1078 -24.45 19.84 14.58
N LEU A 1079 -23.79 20.49 15.57
CA LEU A 1079 -24.46 21.43 16.49
C LEU A 1079 -25.22 22.55 15.73
N SER A 1080 -24.60 23.17 14.72
CA SER A 1080 -25.23 24.23 13.90
C SER A 1080 -26.44 23.71 13.09
N THR A 1081 -26.35 22.46 12.61
CA THR A 1081 -27.46 21.78 11.92
C THR A 1081 -28.60 21.47 12.88
N ILE A 1082 -28.29 21.00 14.09
CA ILE A 1082 -29.27 20.78 15.18
C ILE A 1082 -29.97 22.08 15.53
N GLU A 1083 -29.23 23.17 15.77
CA GLU A 1083 -29.84 24.47 16.08
C GLU A 1083 -30.79 24.91 14.96
N SER A 1084 -30.34 24.84 13.71
CA SER A 1084 -31.15 25.19 12.53
C SER A 1084 -32.45 24.38 12.49
N ARG A 1085 -32.38 23.06 12.65
CA ARG A 1085 -33.54 22.16 12.67
C ARG A 1085 -34.47 22.44 13.85
N LEU A 1086 -33.94 22.64 15.06
CA LEU A 1086 -34.75 22.94 16.24
C LEU A 1086 -35.46 24.31 16.11
N ARG A 1087 -34.84 25.31 15.43
CA ARG A 1087 -35.51 26.58 15.10
C ARG A 1087 -36.58 26.41 14.03
N ASP A 1088 -36.32 25.68 12.94
CA ASP A 1088 -37.30 25.38 11.88
C ASP A 1088 -38.53 24.63 12.44
N LEU A 1089 -38.30 23.65 13.33
CA LEU A 1089 -39.35 22.86 14.00
C LEU A 1089 -40.08 23.63 15.11
N LYS A 1090 -39.60 24.84 15.47
CA LYS A 1090 -40.07 25.72 16.54
C LYS A 1090 -40.01 25.11 17.94
N LEU A 1091 -38.84 24.57 18.26
CA LEU A 1091 -38.53 23.88 19.52
C LEU A 1091 -37.54 24.63 20.41
N LEU A 1092 -36.87 25.64 19.85
CA LEU A 1092 -36.11 26.64 20.60
C LEU A 1092 -37.00 27.83 20.96
N GLU A 1093 -36.74 28.41 22.13
CA GLU A 1093 -37.52 29.49 22.73
C GLU A 1093 -36.99 30.85 22.27
N SER A 1094 -35.68 31.06 22.38
CA SER A 1094 -35.00 32.32 22.04
C SER A 1094 -35.22 32.72 20.58
N GLN A 1095 -35.33 34.03 20.33
CA GLN A 1095 -35.46 34.59 18.98
C GLN A 1095 -34.29 35.56 18.67
N PRO A 1096 -33.03 35.07 18.61
CA PRO A 1096 -31.87 35.91 18.36
C PRO A 1096 -31.85 36.44 16.91
N SER A 1097 -31.16 37.56 16.67
CA SER A 1097 -31.01 38.15 15.33
C SER A 1097 -30.12 37.33 14.37
N SER A 1098 -29.40 36.35 14.91
CA SER A 1098 -28.56 35.38 14.20
C SER A 1098 -28.57 34.07 15.01
N PRO A 1099 -28.40 32.90 14.39
CA PRO A 1099 -28.21 31.65 15.15
C PRO A 1099 -26.99 31.75 16.07
N PHE A 1100 -27.02 30.99 17.16
CA PHE A 1100 -25.92 30.89 18.11
C PHE A 1100 -24.66 30.31 17.46
N LEU A 1101 -24.82 29.45 16.45
CA LEU A 1101 -23.75 28.73 15.74
C LEU A 1101 -23.74 29.11 14.24
N PRO A 1102 -23.26 30.32 13.87
CA PRO A 1102 -23.45 30.90 12.55
C PRO A 1102 -22.58 30.32 11.42
N ASP A 1103 -23.21 30.27 10.23
CA ASP A 1103 -22.72 29.84 8.91
C ASP A 1103 -21.72 28.67 8.87
N VAL A 1104 -22.28 27.52 8.53
CA VAL A 1104 -21.65 26.24 8.18
C VAL A 1104 -20.51 26.34 7.15
N ASN A 1105 -20.41 27.43 6.39
CA ASN A 1105 -19.40 27.68 5.36
C ASN A 1105 -18.50 28.91 5.66
N GLY A 1106 -18.64 29.53 6.83
CA GLY A 1106 -17.93 30.74 7.22
C GLY A 1106 -16.44 30.53 7.53
N THR A 1107 -15.68 31.61 7.59
CA THR A 1107 -14.31 31.57 8.13
C THR A 1107 -14.34 31.19 9.62
N MET A 1108 -13.54 30.21 10.02
CA MET A 1108 -13.31 29.85 11.42
C MET A 1108 -12.87 31.06 12.27
N GLY A 1109 -13.16 31.01 13.57
CA GLY A 1109 -12.90 32.10 14.51
C GLY A 1109 -11.43 32.48 14.56
N SER A 1110 -11.12 33.77 14.38
CA SER A 1110 -9.75 34.28 14.37
C SER A 1110 -9.25 34.57 15.80
N GLY A 1111 -9.08 33.53 16.60
CA GLY A 1111 -8.52 33.64 17.95
C GLY A 1111 -8.39 32.28 18.65
N GLY A 1112 -7.32 32.10 19.40
CA GLY A 1112 -7.20 31.01 20.37
C GLY A 1112 -7.62 31.51 21.75
N ILE A 1113 -8.73 30.99 22.27
CA ILE A 1113 -9.08 31.14 23.69
C ILE A 1113 -8.09 30.27 24.49
N SER A 1114 -7.67 30.77 25.66
CA SER A 1114 -6.87 29.99 26.62
C SER A 1114 -7.76 29.63 27.78
N ASP A 1115 -7.87 28.34 28.08
CA ASP A 1115 -8.96 27.75 28.87
C ASP A 1115 -8.64 26.23 29.06
N ASP A 1116 -9.41 25.51 29.89
CA ASP A 1116 -9.17 24.16 30.44
C ASP A 1116 -8.97 23.03 29.43
N HIS A 1117 -9.32 23.24 28.16
CA HIS A 1117 -8.97 22.33 27.07
C HIS A 1117 -7.45 22.27 26.77
N LEU A 1118 -6.68 23.34 27.02
CA LEU A 1118 -5.29 23.47 26.57
C LEU A 1118 -4.40 22.29 27.03
N PRO A 1119 -4.45 21.82 28.28
CA PRO A 1119 -3.60 20.70 28.73
C PRO A 1119 -3.96 19.37 28.06
N PHE A 1120 -5.24 19.14 27.73
CA PHE A 1120 -5.71 17.95 27.01
C PHE A 1120 -5.33 18.01 25.52
N MET A 1121 -5.53 19.17 24.88
CA MET A 1121 -5.16 19.40 23.48
C MET A 1121 -3.65 19.23 23.27
N SER A 1122 -2.82 19.73 24.19
CA SER A 1122 -1.36 19.57 24.16
C SER A 1122 -0.88 18.10 24.20
N LYS A 1123 -1.79 17.17 24.52
CA LYS A 1123 -1.56 15.72 24.65
C LYS A 1123 -2.31 14.91 23.58
N GLY A 1124 -2.88 15.56 22.58
CA GLY A 1124 -3.52 14.92 21.43
C GLY A 1124 -5.00 14.56 21.60
N VAL A 1125 -5.72 15.22 22.52
CA VAL A 1125 -7.18 15.11 22.63
C VAL A 1125 -7.85 16.11 21.68
N GLU A 1126 -8.85 15.66 20.92
CA GLU A 1126 -9.63 16.51 20.03
C GLU A 1126 -10.68 17.34 20.78
N ILE A 1127 -10.67 18.66 20.58
CA ILE A 1127 -11.45 19.63 21.35
C ILE A 1127 -12.55 20.28 20.51
N LEU A 1128 -13.81 20.27 20.98
CA LEU A 1128 -14.87 21.14 20.48
C LEU A 1128 -15.15 22.24 21.51
N HIS A 1129 -14.91 23.49 21.12
CA HIS A 1129 -15.30 24.66 21.93
C HIS A 1129 -16.75 25.04 21.68
N VAL A 1130 -17.51 25.17 22.76
CA VAL A 1130 -18.84 25.79 22.81
C VAL A 1130 -18.74 27.02 23.73
N ILE A 1131 -17.94 27.98 23.26
CA ILE A 1131 -17.61 29.23 23.96
C ILE A 1131 -17.98 30.41 23.05
N PRO A 1132 -18.66 31.47 23.53
CA PRO A 1132 -19.02 32.61 22.69
C PRO A 1132 -17.80 33.50 22.35
N SER A 1133 -17.87 34.18 21.21
CA SER A 1133 -16.96 35.27 20.84
C SER A 1133 -17.73 36.38 20.08
N PRO A 1134 -17.77 37.63 20.58
CA PRO A 1134 -17.16 38.10 21.82
C PRO A 1134 -17.77 37.47 23.08
N PHE A 1135 -17.00 37.46 24.17
CA PHE A 1135 -17.44 37.02 25.50
C PHE A 1135 -18.63 37.84 26.03
N PRO A 1136 -19.41 37.30 26.98
CA PRO A 1136 -20.45 38.06 27.69
C PRO A 1136 -19.97 39.41 28.19
N ARG A 1137 -20.84 40.43 28.13
CA ARG A 1137 -20.50 41.77 28.66
C ARG A 1137 -20.29 41.76 30.18
N VAL A 1138 -20.87 40.79 30.86
CA VAL A 1138 -20.78 40.60 32.31
C VAL A 1138 -19.54 39.80 32.73
N TRP A 1139 -18.83 39.16 31.80
CA TRP A 1139 -17.71 38.25 32.06
C TRP A 1139 -16.64 38.87 32.97
N HIS A 1140 -16.28 38.16 34.05
CA HIS A 1140 -15.35 38.62 35.10
C HIS A 1140 -15.75 39.95 35.78
N THR A 1141 -17.03 40.37 35.70
CA THR A 1141 -17.58 41.52 36.43
C THR A 1141 -18.52 41.07 37.55
N MET A 1142 -18.89 41.99 38.45
CA MET A 1142 -19.90 41.69 39.48
C MET A 1142 -21.33 41.56 38.94
N GLU A 1143 -21.58 41.86 37.66
CA GLU A 1143 -22.86 41.64 36.97
C GLU A 1143 -22.96 40.20 36.41
N ASP A 1144 -21.94 39.35 36.59
CA ASP A 1144 -21.95 37.93 36.22
C ASP A 1144 -22.73 37.10 37.26
N ASP A 1145 -24.00 37.48 37.44
CA ASP A 1145 -24.92 36.94 38.43
C ASP A 1145 -26.17 36.31 37.80
N GLY A 1146 -27.02 35.71 38.63
CA GLY A 1146 -28.24 35.04 38.18
C GLY A 1146 -29.26 35.97 37.51
N GLU A 1147 -29.33 37.26 37.86
CA GLU A 1147 -30.31 38.21 37.32
C GLU A 1147 -30.00 38.58 35.86
N HIS A 1148 -28.75 38.37 35.42
CA HIS A 1148 -28.26 38.68 34.08
C HIS A 1148 -28.22 37.46 33.13
N LEU A 1149 -28.71 36.29 33.58
CA LEU A 1149 -28.84 35.09 32.77
C LEU A 1149 -30.09 35.13 31.87
N ASP A 1150 -29.90 34.86 30.58
CA ASP A 1150 -31.00 34.73 29.63
C ASP A 1150 -31.57 33.29 29.64
N GLY A 1151 -32.60 33.09 30.45
CA GLY A 1151 -33.18 31.76 30.68
C GLY A 1151 -33.66 31.04 29.41
N GLU A 1152 -34.09 31.77 28.37
CA GLU A 1152 -34.44 31.17 27.07
C GLU A 1152 -33.20 30.60 26.37
N THR A 1153 -32.12 31.37 26.29
CA THR A 1153 -30.83 30.91 25.75
C THR A 1153 -30.27 29.71 26.53
N VAL A 1154 -30.36 29.70 27.86
CA VAL A 1154 -29.86 28.58 28.68
C VAL A 1154 -30.71 27.31 28.47
N ARG A 1155 -32.04 27.44 28.31
CA ARG A 1155 -32.93 26.33 27.92
C ARG A 1155 -32.64 25.80 26.51
N ASP A 1156 -32.32 26.69 25.58
CA ASP A 1156 -32.01 26.29 24.21
C ASP A 1156 -30.67 25.55 24.09
N TRP A 1157 -29.63 25.99 24.79
CA TRP A 1157 -28.35 25.25 24.83
C TRP A 1157 -28.50 23.84 25.39
N CYS A 1158 -29.33 23.66 26.42
CA CYS A 1158 -29.68 22.33 26.95
C CYS A 1158 -30.23 21.41 25.86
N LYS A 1159 -31.13 21.90 25.00
CA LYS A 1159 -31.70 21.12 23.88
C LYS A 1159 -30.69 20.90 22.74
N ILE A 1160 -29.91 21.92 22.37
CA ILE A 1160 -28.93 21.82 21.27
C ILE A 1160 -27.83 20.81 21.62
N VAL A 1161 -27.24 20.90 22.81
CA VAL A 1161 -26.18 19.96 23.25
C VAL A 1161 -26.78 18.60 23.60
N GLY A 1162 -27.96 18.54 24.22
CA GLY A 1162 -28.67 17.28 24.48
C GLY A 1162 -28.96 16.50 23.19
N ALA A 1163 -29.49 17.16 22.16
CA ALA A 1163 -29.70 16.57 20.84
C ALA A 1163 -28.38 16.11 20.20
N PHE A 1164 -27.28 16.87 20.35
CA PHE A 1164 -25.97 16.46 19.82
C PHE A 1164 -25.47 15.17 20.47
N VAL A 1165 -25.64 15.02 21.79
CA VAL A 1165 -25.24 13.81 22.52
C VAL A 1165 -26.09 12.61 22.09
N LEU A 1166 -27.37 12.81 21.79
CA LEU A 1166 -28.28 11.78 21.29
C LEU A 1166 -27.98 11.39 19.81
N GLU A 1167 -27.61 12.35 18.95
CA GLU A 1167 -27.13 12.07 17.58
C GLU A 1167 -25.74 11.39 17.59
N TRP A 1168 -24.87 11.72 18.55
CA TRP A 1168 -23.56 11.09 18.76
C TRP A 1168 -23.66 9.62 19.17
N LEU A 1169 -24.62 9.29 20.03
CA LEU A 1169 -24.86 7.92 20.51
C LEU A 1169 -25.67 7.06 19.53
N ASP A 1170 -26.02 7.59 18.36
CA ASP A 1170 -26.87 6.96 17.34
C ASP A 1170 -28.21 6.43 17.90
N MET A 1171 -28.89 7.25 18.70
CA MET A 1171 -30.14 6.87 19.37
C MET A 1171 -31.30 6.57 18.41
N MET A 1172 -31.15 6.88 17.12
CA MET A 1172 -32.08 6.49 16.04
C MET A 1172 -31.97 5.02 15.64
N GLU A 1173 -31.08 4.21 16.22
CA GLU A 1173 -31.08 2.75 16.10
C GLU A 1173 -32.06 2.10 17.08
N VAL A 1174 -32.23 2.70 18.27
CA VAL A 1174 -32.99 2.16 19.42
C VAL A 1174 -34.30 2.92 19.71
N TRP A 1175 -34.79 3.69 18.72
CA TRP A 1175 -36.01 4.50 18.83
C TRP A 1175 -37.10 4.00 17.90
N ASP A 1176 -38.20 3.53 18.48
CA ASP A 1176 -39.43 3.20 17.75
C ASP A 1176 -40.12 4.49 17.30
N GLU A 1177 -40.11 4.79 16.00
CA GLU A 1177 -40.83 5.96 15.50
C GLU A 1177 -42.35 5.80 15.73
N PRO A 1178 -43.02 6.75 16.42
CA PRO A 1178 -44.44 6.66 16.70
C PRO A 1178 -45.25 6.85 15.42
N GLY A 1179 -45.83 5.76 14.91
CA GLY A 1179 -46.64 5.77 13.69
C GLY A 1179 -47.79 6.78 13.73
N GLU A 1180 -48.08 7.37 12.56
CA GLU A 1180 -49.06 8.46 12.41
C GLU A 1180 -50.42 8.10 13.03
N GLY A 1181 -50.86 8.92 14.00
CA GLY A 1181 -52.14 8.76 14.70
C GLY A 1181 -52.07 8.09 16.08
N THR A 1182 -50.89 7.74 16.59
CA THR A 1182 -50.73 7.29 17.99
C THR A 1182 -50.76 8.47 19.00
N ASP A 1183 -51.35 8.28 20.20
CA ASP A 1183 -51.43 9.34 21.23
C ASP A 1183 -50.04 9.59 21.85
N GLN A 1184 -49.46 10.74 21.50
CA GLN A 1184 -48.10 11.15 21.89
C GLN A 1184 -47.89 11.19 23.41
N ARG A 1185 -48.95 11.30 24.22
CA ARG A 1185 -48.84 11.31 25.70
C ARG A 1185 -48.32 10.01 26.31
N ARG A 1186 -48.16 8.93 25.53
CA ARG A 1186 -47.59 7.67 26.01
C ARG A 1186 -46.05 7.64 26.02
N TRP A 1187 -45.40 8.66 25.46
CA TRP A 1187 -43.94 8.69 25.22
C TRP A 1187 -43.22 9.88 25.87
N LEU A 1188 -43.91 10.62 26.76
CA LEU A 1188 -43.43 11.84 27.42
C LEU A 1188 -43.67 11.77 28.94
N GLY A 1189 -43.34 10.64 29.58
CA GLY A 1189 -43.60 10.39 30.99
C GLY A 1189 -42.58 9.45 31.63
#